data_AF-A0AAW0EM69-F1
#
_entry.id   AF-A0AAW0EM69-F1
#
_cell.length_a   1.000
_cell.length_b   1.000
_cell.length_c   1.000
_cell.angle_alpha   90.00
_cell.angle_beta   90.00
_cell.angle_gamma   90.00
#
_symmetry.space_group_name_H-M   'P 1'
#
loop_
_entity.id
_entity.type
_entity.pdbx_description
1 polymer ?
#
loop_
_entity_poly.entity_id
_entity_poly.type
_entity_poly.pdbx_seq_one_letter_code
_entity_poly.pdbx_strand_id
1 'polypeptide(L)'
;MRSPDESVAYDSDSDVSEMDPESDVLAPVQRRIEEQLRKHLLELSQQIHETSNELASVEKEREGCGVDLYNAQQHLATLQKTLEGYHEKHAGIQQQHEDKLRAREELSAAADSAQKKVDDMQKQYSRYHDELAKLTETLTKVERFNQELKDEVELERRAAHKTEDDITNLEKAKLRQDALILSMQERIKTLESESATLDEQVGNQREETKRARETLADATSEMEAIVMEKKQLVQQWRSSLIGMQRRQDAVRKTEEALQQQKDDLLVLENEITGFRRDIRITQTENTKLTEFMSRIDNEIIILERQMDGLLAKKEEATKAYALLEKGIASAIEERKAVEHKMKGKAAELSEVEKQIAKHAKAVVDMENEVLTHLSMQSTLKQESQGTLHDIRKIKDSIRAKEQQVTQMENELARIRVDTLQSKAYNETLSATLADLERELQSRSTMIEKMQVDIRRRNDEIDRKQKQLDQLNHQYEQILAANSDMQGEHVGPLEATINSLSKAIAAKSSENEALQQEWIRLQTELVTYKNSMNDINEAILDAQAKATILSQKKDRLLTNISEGKQQIASLENKSNAMHLEMKRVNTLLSHNNGAQRSAADDVFLLESDLVRRLEEKKREALQLEKKVDDTRQSKSDVVEQILACEREIMFWERKLQVARETEMALDPTIGRAEIEKMKKEITFMEQRMSQLQREQKFLIEEMQKMIDHRDVIRTKGKAIQIASHKNKTGATRLAVEKENTRLFKELNAKRLESRRKDKLIKESMAEVDRTAADVDRTQHEIQSLDAQIEDLHGQIAAAQKERERAEDERRLRQNNLQRLRDGEAGTYRLSCYPEESATEAARLDEGRRAVVGIMEELSAQFPDLAPSLQDLMATI
;
A
#
# COMPACT_ATOMS: atom_id res chain seq x y z
N MET A 1 -91.90 -121.80 -108.30
CA MET A 1 -93.20 -121.18 -107.94
C MET A 1 -93.12 -119.71 -108.27
N ARG A 2 -94.16 -119.00 -108.74
CA ARG A 2 -95.42 -119.38 -109.41
C ARG A 2 -95.99 -118.05 -109.96
N SER A 3 -96.58 -118.05 -111.15
CA SER A 3 -97.42 -116.95 -111.66
C SER A 3 -98.74 -116.85 -110.85
N PRO A 4 -99.65 -115.87 -111.10
CA PRO A 4 -99.68 -114.88 -112.19
C PRO A 4 -99.95 -113.43 -111.67
N ASP A 5 -100.38 -112.41 -112.41
CA ASP A 5 -100.85 -112.20 -113.81
C ASP A 5 -100.48 -110.73 -114.24
N GLU A 6 -100.97 -110.01 -115.26
CA GLU A 6 -102.09 -110.17 -116.23
C GLU A 6 -101.84 -109.40 -117.58
N SER A 7 -102.93 -109.08 -118.28
CA SER A 7 -103.15 -108.20 -119.46
C SER A 7 -102.43 -106.82 -119.45
N VAL A 8 -101.93 -106.21 -120.55
CA VAL A 8 -101.99 -106.41 -122.04
C VAL A 8 -103.37 -106.16 -122.68
N ALA A 9 -103.56 -105.13 -123.51
CA ALA A 9 -103.56 -105.21 -125.00
C ALA A 9 -103.72 -103.80 -125.65
N TYR A 10 -103.08 -103.48 -126.80
CA TYR A 10 -103.60 -103.40 -128.21
C TYR A 10 -104.85 -102.48 -128.43
N ASP A 11 -105.10 -101.81 -129.57
CA ASP A 11 -104.54 -101.79 -130.95
C ASP A 11 -104.21 -100.33 -131.40
N SER A 12 -103.47 -99.97 -132.46
CA SER A 12 -102.97 -100.63 -133.69
C SER A 12 -103.90 -100.69 -134.92
N ASP A 13 -103.95 -99.62 -135.71
CA ASP A 13 -103.93 -99.68 -137.19
C ASP A 13 -103.34 -98.35 -137.71
N SER A 14 -102.38 -98.25 -138.64
CA SER A 14 -101.99 -99.05 -139.82
C SER A 14 -102.80 -98.74 -141.08
N ASP A 15 -102.16 -98.06 -142.04
CA ASP A 15 -102.37 -98.36 -143.47
C ASP A 15 -101.11 -97.98 -144.28
N VAL A 16 -100.52 -98.95 -144.99
CA VAL A 16 -99.40 -98.76 -145.94
C VAL A 16 -99.47 -99.85 -147.01
N SER A 17 -99.86 -99.46 -148.23
CA SER A 17 -99.66 -100.21 -149.48
C SER A 17 -99.80 -99.21 -150.66
N GLU A 18 -99.27 -99.42 -151.86
CA GLU A 18 -98.65 -100.61 -152.46
C GLU A 18 -97.35 -100.22 -153.21
N MET A 19 -96.30 -101.03 -153.12
CA MET A 19 -95.26 -101.20 -154.16
C MET A 19 -94.55 -102.55 -154.00
N ASP A 20 -94.14 -103.15 -155.12
CA ASP A 20 -93.70 -104.54 -155.22
C ASP A 20 -92.26 -104.78 -154.68
N PRO A 21 -91.98 -105.83 -153.86
CA PRO A 21 -90.74 -105.89 -153.07
C PRO A 21 -89.42 -106.15 -153.81
N GLU A 22 -89.43 -106.64 -155.06
CA GLU A 22 -88.22 -107.12 -155.76
C GLU A 22 -87.69 -106.19 -156.87
N SER A 23 -87.99 -104.88 -156.80
CA SER A 23 -87.41 -103.89 -157.71
C SER A 23 -85.98 -103.50 -157.33
N ASP A 24 -85.05 -103.57 -158.29
CA ASP A 24 -83.59 -103.29 -158.15
C ASP A 24 -83.25 -101.90 -157.56
N VAL A 25 -84.20 -100.97 -157.52
CA VAL A 25 -84.04 -99.64 -156.92
C VAL A 25 -83.98 -99.70 -155.38
N LEU A 26 -84.52 -100.75 -154.74
CA LEU A 26 -84.64 -100.86 -153.27
C LEU A 26 -83.51 -101.66 -152.58
N ALA A 27 -82.70 -102.40 -153.33
CA ALA A 27 -81.60 -103.23 -152.79
C ALA A 27 -80.52 -102.49 -151.95
N PRO A 28 -80.27 -101.17 -152.10
CA PRO A 28 -79.40 -100.40 -151.19
C PRO A 28 -80.06 -100.02 -149.85
N VAL A 29 -81.40 -100.04 -149.80
CA VAL A 29 -82.19 -99.47 -148.69
C VAL A 29 -82.30 -100.45 -147.52
N GLN A 30 -82.60 -101.72 -147.81
CA GLN A 30 -82.83 -102.75 -146.79
C GLN A 30 -81.58 -103.02 -145.91
N ARG A 31 -80.39 -103.10 -146.52
CA ARG A 31 -79.11 -103.35 -145.80
C ARG A 31 -78.78 -102.30 -144.73
N ARG A 32 -79.25 -101.06 -144.91
CA ARG A 32 -78.93 -99.93 -144.01
C ARG A 32 -79.71 -99.96 -142.69
N ILE A 33 -80.82 -100.70 -142.63
CA ILE A 33 -81.65 -100.87 -141.42
C ILE A 33 -80.98 -101.85 -140.43
N GLU A 34 -80.24 -102.86 -140.90
CA GLU A 34 -79.66 -103.89 -140.03
C GLU A 34 -78.45 -103.36 -139.23
N GLU A 35 -77.62 -102.49 -139.82
CA GLU A 35 -76.50 -101.84 -139.12
C GLU A 35 -76.98 -100.86 -138.03
N GLN A 36 -78.11 -100.19 -138.27
CA GLN A 36 -78.71 -99.21 -137.36
C GLN A 36 -79.04 -99.83 -136.00
N LEU A 37 -79.68 -101.00 -135.99
CA LEU A 37 -80.13 -101.67 -134.76
C LEU A 37 -78.97 -102.17 -133.89
N ARG A 38 -77.84 -102.59 -134.48
CA ARG A 38 -76.68 -103.07 -133.73
C ARG A 38 -75.96 -101.97 -132.95
N LYS A 39 -75.92 -100.74 -133.45
CA LYS A 39 -75.32 -99.59 -132.73
C LYS A 39 -76.12 -99.19 -131.49
N HIS A 40 -77.44 -99.13 -131.62
CA HIS A 40 -78.32 -98.68 -130.52
C HIS A 40 -78.23 -99.54 -129.25
N LEU A 41 -77.92 -100.83 -129.39
CA LEU A 41 -77.67 -101.73 -128.25
C LEU A 41 -76.37 -101.40 -127.51
N LEU A 42 -75.30 -101.04 -128.23
CA LEU A 42 -73.98 -100.77 -127.65
C LEU A 42 -73.98 -99.50 -126.77
N GLU A 43 -74.58 -98.41 -127.27
CA GLU A 43 -74.66 -97.13 -126.55
C GLU A 43 -75.45 -97.26 -125.23
N LEU A 44 -76.52 -98.06 -125.23
CA LEU A 44 -77.34 -98.31 -124.06
C LEU A 44 -76.59 -99.10 -122.98
N SER A 45 -75.81 -100.12 -123.36
CA SER A 45 -74.97 -100.86 -122.41
C SER A 45 -73.90 -99.99 -121.77
N GLN A 46 -73.32 -99.05 -122.52
CA GLN A 46 -72.27 -98.16 -122.00
C GLN A 46 -72.82 -97.15 -120.97
N GLN A 47 -73.97 -96.53 -121.23
CA GLN A 47 -74.62 -95.59 -120.30
C GLN A 47 -75.01 -96.25 -118.97
N ILE A 48 -75.36 -97.54 -118.98
CA ILE A 48 -75.65 -98.32 -117.75
C ILE A 48 -74.38 -98.56 -116.93
N HIS A 49 -73.22 -98.77 -117.58
CA HIS A 49 -71.95 -98.89 -116.87
C HIS A 49 -71.46 -97.56 -116.27
N GLU A 50 -71.59 -96.47 -117.01
CA GLU A 50 -71.19 -95.13 -116.55
C GLU A 50 -72.02 -94.71 -115.31
N THR A 51 -73.35 -94.81 -115.39
CA THR A 51 -74.24 -94.48 -114.26
C THR A 51 -74.07 -95.42 -113.05
N SER A 52 -73.75 -96.69 -113.25
CA SER A 52 -73.46 -97.61 -112.14
C SER A 52 -72.15 -97.28 -111.40
N ASN A 53 -71.16 -96.70 -112.09
CA ASN A 53 -69.91 -96.25 -111.48
C ASN A 53 -70.09 -94.92 -110.71
N GLU A 54 -70.89 -94.00 -111.25
CA GLU A 54 -71.25 -92.76 -110.56
C GLU A 54 -71.98 -93.04 -109.24
N LEU A 55 -72.95 -93.98 -109.25
CA LEU A 55 -73.66 -94.41 -108.04
C LEU A 55 -72.69 -94.91 -106.95
N ALA A 56 -71.75 -95.78 -107.32
CA ALA A 56 -70.76 -96.33 -106.38
C ALA A 56 -69.79 -95.27 -105.81
N SER A 57 -69.50 -94.20 -106.57
CA SER A 57 -68.72 -93.07 -106.05
C SER A 57 -69.52 -92.28 -105.00
N VAL A 58 -70.79 -91.98 -105.30
CA VAL A 58 -71.67 -91.20 -104.41
C VAL A 58 -71.99 -91.95 -103.11
N GLU A 59 -72.16 -93.27 -103.15
CA GLU A 59 -72.34 -94.07 -101.92
C GLU A 59 -71.10 -94.04 -101.03
N LYS A 60 -69.90 -94.08 -101.62
CA LYS A 60 -68.62 -93.98 -100.89
C LYS A 60 -68.37 -92.59 -100.33
N GLU A 61 -68.75 -91.54 -101.05
CA GLU A 61 -68.71 -90.16 -100.54
C GLU A 61 -69.70 -89.96 -99.37
N ARG A 62 -70.90 -90.55 -99.44
CA ARG A 62 -71.88 -90.56 -98.34
C ARG A 62 -71.32 -91.25 -97.09
N GLU A 63 -70.60 -92.35 -97.24
CA GLU A 63 -69.93 -93.04 -96.12
C GLU A 63 -68.80 -92.20 -95.52
N GLY A 64 -67.97 -91.56 -96.34
CA GLY A 64 -66.94 -90.61 -95.89
C GLY A 64 -67.53 -89.46 -95.06
N CYS A 65 -68.55 -88.77 -95.59
CA CYS A 65 -69.27 -87.72 -94.88
C CYS A 65 -69.94 -88.22 -93.58
N GLY A 66 -70.34 -89.49 -93.51
CA GLY A 66 -70.86 -90.12 -92.28
C GLY A 66 -69.80 -90.27 -91.19
N VAL A 67 -68.58 -90.66 -91.57
CA VAL A 67 -67.43 -90.75 -90.66
C VAL A 67 -67.00 -89.35 -90.20
N ASP A 68 -66.94 -88.37 -91.10
CA ASP A 68 -66.59 -86.98 -90.76
C ASP A 68 -67.64 -86.34 -89.83
N LEU A 69 -68.93 -86.64 -90.02
CA LEU A 69 -69.99 -86.20 -89.11
C LEU A 69 -69.82 -86.81 -87.71
N TYR A 70 -69.48 -88.10 -87.61
CA TYR A 70 -69.21 -88.75 -86.33
C TYR A 70 -67.99 -88.15 -85.62
N ASN A 71 -66.90 -87.91 -86.36
CA ASN A 71 -65.70 -87.24 -85.85
C ASN A 71 -66.02 -85.83 -85.36
N ALA A 72 -66.82 -85.05 -86.12
CA ALA A 72 -67.27 -83.72 -85.73
C ALA A 72 -68.14 -83.73 -84.46
N GLN A 73 -69.03 -84.73 -84.31
CA GLN A 73 -69.82 -84.93 -83.10
C GLN A 73 -68.93 -85.28 -81.89
N GLN A 74 -67.92 -86.14 -82.07
CA GLN A 74 -66.97 -86.48 -81.01
C GLN A 74 -66.11 -85.27 -80.59
N HIS A 75 -65.64 -84.47 -81.56
CA HIS A 75 -64.96 -83.21 -81.29
C HIS A 75 -65.85 -82.21 -80.56
N LEU A 76 -67.12 -82.05 -80.96
CA LEU A 76 -68.08 -81.18 -80.31
C LEU A 76 -68.35 -81.61 -78.86
N ALA A 77 -68.50 -82.91 -78.60
CA ALA A 77 -68.64 -83.44 -77.24
C ALA A 77 -67.39 -83.19 -76.37
N THR A 78 -66.17 -83.32 -76.93
CA THR A 78 -64.95 -82.95 -76.20
C THR A 78 -64.86 -81.44 -75.94
N LEU A 79 -65.28 -80.60 -76.88
CA LEU A 79 -65.32 -79.14 -76.71
C LEU A 79 -66.31 -78.72 -75.63
N GLN A 80 -67.53 -79.30 -75.61
CA GLN A 80 -68.51 -79.09 -74.56
C GLN A 80 -67.95 -79.45 -73.18
N LYS A 81 -67.34 -80.64 -73.03
CA LYS A 81 -66.69 -81.06 -71.78
C LYS A 81 -65.55 -80.13 -71.37
N THR A 82 -64.77 -79.59 -72.31
CA THR A 82 -63.76 -78.57 -71.95
C THR A 82 -64.38 -77.24 -71.54
N LEU A 83 -65.48 -76.81 -72.17
CA LEU A 83 -66.21 -75.60 -71.80
C LEU A 83 -66.80 -75.72 -70.39
N GLU A 84 -67.45 -76.82 -70.05
CA GLU A 84 -67.94 -77.12 -68.70
C GLU A 84 -66.79 -77.04 -67.68
N GLY A 85 -65.67 -77.71 -67.97
CA GLY A 85 -64.46 -77.62 -67.14
C GLY A 85 -63.76 -76.25 -67.11
N TYR A 86 -64.08 -75.33 -68.02
CA TYR A 86 -63.68 -73.92 -67.94
C TYR A 86 -64.68 -73.07 -67.16
N HIS A 87 -65.99 -73.37 -67.25
CA HIS A 87 -67.02 -72.74 -66.43
C HIS A 87 -66.86 -73.08 -64.94
N GLU A 88 -66.56 -74.33 -64.59
CA GLU A 88 -66.21 -74.73 -63.22
C GLU A 88 -64.97 -73.98 -62.70
N LYS A 89 -63.91 -73.89 -63.52
CA LYS A 89 -62.70 -73.13 -63.16
C LYS A 89 -63.00 -71.64 -63.00
N HIS A 90 -63.82 -71.05 -63.87
CA HIS A 90 -64.23 -69.65 -63.76
C HIS A 90 -65.04 -69.41 -62.50
N ALA A 91 -65.99 -70.29 -62.15
CA ALA A 91 -66.75 -70.21 -60.90
C ALA A 91 -65.82 -70.32 -59.67
N GLY A 92 -64.86 -71.25 -59.68
CA GLY A 92 -63.85 -71.38 -58.62
C GLY A 92 -62.95 -70.16 -58.49
N ILE A 93 -62.52 -69.55 -59.61
CA ILE A 93 -61.72 -68.31 -59.62
C ILE A 93 -62.55 -67.12 -59.14
N GLN A 94 -63.82 -67.01 -59.57
CA GLN A 94 -64.77 -65.99 -59.12
C GLN A 94 -64.95 -66.06 -57.59
N GLN A 95 -65.19 -67.25 -57.04
CA GLN A 95 -65.33 -67.46 -55.60
C GLN A 95 -64.03 -67.12 -54.84
N GLN A 96 -62.87 -67.59 -55.33
CA GLN A 96 -61.58 -67.23 -54.73
C GLN A 96 -61.28 -65.72 -54.81
N HIS A 97 -61.79 -65.02 -55.82
CA HIS A 97 -61.66 -63.57 -55.95
C HIS A 97 -62.58 -62.83 -54.96
N GLU A 98 -63.83 -63.28 -54.78
CA GLU A 98 -64.73 -62.75 -53.75
C GLU A 98 -64.20 -62.99 -52.33
N ASP A 99 -63.71 -64.19 -52.02
CA ASP A 99 -63.17 -64.51 -50.69
C ASP A 99 -61.87 -63.74 -50.42
N LYS A 100 -61.03 -63.49 -51.44
CA LYS A 100 -59.88 -62.58 -51.33
C LYS A 100 -60.27 -61.11 -51.22
N LEU A 101 -61.39 -60.68 -51.81
CA LEU A 101 -61.93 -59.34 -51.60
C LEU A 101 -62.43 -59.17 -50.16
N ARG A 102 -63.23 -60.11 -49.64
CA ARG A 102 -63.67 -60.12 -48.23
C ARG A 102 -62.48 -60.09 -47.28
N ALA A 103 -61.50 -60.98 -47.46
CA ALA A 103 -60.29 -61.00 -46.64
C ALA A 103 -59.47 -59.69 -46.75
N ARG A 104 -59.44 -59.03 -47.92
CA ARG A 104 -58.81 -57.71 -48.10
C ARG A 104 -59.59 -56.60 -47.40
N GLU A 105 -60.92 -56.63 -47.43
CA GLU A 105 -61.78 -55.66 -46.74
C GLU A 105 -61.68 -55.81 -45.22
N GLU A 106 -61.67 -57.05 -44.71
CA GLU A 106 -61.40 -57.36 -43.30
C GLU A 106 -60.00 -56.92 -42.86
N LEU A 107 -58.97 -57.18 -43.67
CA LEU A 107 -57.60 -56.71 -43.39
C LEU A 107 -57.49 -55.19 -43.48
N SER A 108 -58.23 -54.53 -44.38
CA SER A 108 -58.27 -53.06 -44.46
C SER A 108 -58.95 -52.46 -43.23
N ALA A 109 -60.11 -52.99 -42.82
CA ALA A 109 -60.80 -52.55 -41.61
C ALA A 109 -59.98 -52.82 -40.34
N ALA A 110 -59.26 -53.95 -40.28
CA ALA A 110 -58.31 -54.25 -39.21
C ALA A 110 -57.15 -53.24 -39.20
N ALA A 111 -56.55 -52.95 -40.36
CA ALA A 111 -55.48 -51.96 -40.51
C ALA A 111 -55.94 -50.54 -40.14
N ASP A 112 -57.13 -50.10 -40.58
CA ASP A 112 -57.72 -48.82 -40.19
C ASP A 112 -57.97 -48.75 -38.67
N SER A 113 -58.39 -49.85 -38.05
CA SER A 113 -58.57 -49.94 -36.60
C SER A 113 -57.23 -49.91 -35.84
N ALA A 114 -56.17 -50.48 -36.43
CA ALA A 114 -54.82 -50.47 -35.89
C ALA A 114 -54.19 -49.08 -36.05
N GLN A 115 -54.34 -48.44 -37.21
CA GLN A 115 -53.86 -47.09 -37.46
C GLN A 115 -54.53 -46.09 -36.51
N LYS A 116 -55.85 -46.14 -36.32
CA LYS A 116 -56.53 -45.28 -35.32
C LYS A 116 -56.00 -45.50 -33.90
N LYS A 117 -55.71 -46.74 -33.51
CA LYS A 117 -55.06 -47.04 -32.21
C LYS A 117 -53.64 -46.48 -32.15
N VAL A 118 -52.85 -46.57 -33.23
CA VAL A 118 -51.51 -45.98 -33.31
C VAL A 118 -51.58 -44.46 -33.23
N ASP A 119 -52.48 -43.80 -33.98
CA ASP A 119 -52.70 -42.37 -33.95
C ASP A 119 -53.12 -41.89 -32.55
N ASP A 120 -54.01 -42.61 -31.88
CA ASP A 120 -54.47 -42.25 -30.53
C ASP A 120 -53.40 -42.53 -29.46
N MET A 121 -52.60 -43.60 -29.61
CA MET A 121 -51.41 -43.83 -28.79
C MET A 121 -50.32 -42.78 -29.05
N GLN A 122 -50.16 -42.28 -30.28
CA GLN A 122 -49.26 -41.17 -30.61
C GLN A 122 -49.74 -39.85 -30.02
N LYS A 123 -51.05 -39.56 -30.03
CA LYS A 123 -51.64 -38.39 -29.34
C LYS A 123 -51.53 -38.49 -27.82
N GLN A 124 -51.64 -39.69 -27.25
CA GLN A 124 -51.36 -39.91 -25.82
C GLN A 124 -49.87 -39.75 -25.52
N TYR A 125 -48.99 -40.33 -26.33
CA TYR A 125 -47.54 -40.16 -26.20
C TYR A 125 -47.12 -38.70 -26.34
N SER A 126 -47.67 -37.93 -27.27
CA SER A 126 -47.34 -36.50 -27.42
C SER A 126 -47.84 -35.69 -26.22
N ARG A 127 -49.04 -35.96 -25.70
CA ARG A 127 -49.54 -35.33 -24.46
C ARG A 127 -48.65 -35.67 -23.27
N TYR A 128 -48.31 -36.94 -23.07
CA TYR A 128 -47.40 -37.35 -22.00
C TYR A 128 -45.99 -36.79 -22.21
N HIS A 129 -45.51 -36.63 -23.44
CA HIS A 129 -44.23 -35.98 -23.73
C HIS A 129 -44.28 -34.48 -23.40
N ASP A 130 -45.37 -33.78 -23.77
CA ASP A 130 -45.59 -32.37 -23.42
C ASP A 130 -45.73 -32.17 -21.90
N GLU A 131 -46.41 -33.09 -21.20
CA GLU A 131 -46.57 -33.09 -19.75
C GLU A 131 -45.25 -33.40 -19.04
N LEU A 132 -44.48 -34.38 -19.51
CA LEU A 132 -43.15 -34.73 -18.97
C LEU A 132 -42.13 -33.62 -19.28
N ALA A 133 -42.20 -32.97 -20.44
CA ALA A 133 -41.40 -31.79 -20.76
C ALA A 133 -41.73 -30.62 -19.82
N LYS A 134 -43.01 -30.32 -19.59
CA LYS A 134 -43.44 -29.30 -18.59
C LYS A 134 -43.02 -29.67 -17.18
N LEU A 135 -43.13 -30.95 -16.78
CA LEU A 135 -42.68 -31.44 -15.48
C LEU A 135 -41.15 -31.40 -15.33
N THR A 136 -40.39 -31.60 -16.42
CA THR A 136 -38.93 -31.45 -16.42
C THR A 136 -38.54 -29.97 -16.37
N GLU A 137 -39.31 -29.09 -17.02
CA GLU A 137 -39.13 -27.64 -16.93
C GLU A 137 -39.44 -27.12 -15.52
N THR A 138 -40.51 -27.60 -14.86
CA THR A 138 -40.78 -27.24 -13.45
C THR A 138 -39.79 -27.90 -12.50
N LEU A 139 -39.37 -29.15 -12.73
CA LEU A 139 -38.31 -29.80 -11.95
C LEU A 139 -37.01 -28.99 -12.02
N THR A 140 -36.51 -28.68 -13.22
CA THR A 140 -35.26 -27.92 -13.37
C THR A 140 -35.36 -26.48 -12.86
N LYS A 141 -36.54 -25.84 -12.89
CA LYS A 141 -36.78 -24.57 -12.18
C LYS A 141 -36.73 -24.74 -10.66
N VAL A 142 -37.33 -25.80 -10.13
CA VAL A 142 -37.32 -26.12 -8.69
C VAL A 142 -35.93 -26.57 -8.22
N GLU A 143 -35.14 -27.26 -9.04
CA GLU A 143 -33.75 -27.62 -8.74
C GLU A 143 -32.85 -26.40 -8.73
N ARG A 144 -32.99 -25.48 -9.70
CA ARG A 144 -32.30 -24.18 -9.68
C ARG A 144 -32.69 -23.37 -8.45
N PHE A 145 -33.98 -23.21 -8.18
CA PHE A 145 -34.46 -22.47 -7.01
C PHE A 145 -34.02 -23.10 -5.68
N ASN A 146 -33.96 -24.44 -5.59
CA ASN A 146 -33.40 -25.13 -4.42
C ASN A 146 -31.87 -25.01 -4.32
N GLN A 147 -31.15 -24.82 -5.43
CA GLN A 147 -29.71 -24.58 -5.40
C GLN A 147 -29.42 -23.12 -5.06
N GLU A 148 -30.14 -22.18 -5.65
CA GLU A 148 -30.15 -20.76 -5.30
C GLU A 148 -30.47 -20.58 -3.81
N LEU A 149 -31.51 -21.23 -3.29
CA LEU A 149 -31.81 -21.23 -1.84
C LEU A 149 -30.73 -21.87 -0.97
N LYS A 150 -30.02 -22.91 -1.44
CA LYS A 150 -28.89 -23.48 -0.68
C LYS A 150 -27.71 -22.53 -0.66
N ASP A 151 -27.40 -21.93 -1.81
CA ASP A 151 -26.30 -20.99 -1.96
C ASP A 151 -26.59 -19.70 -1.17
N GLU A 152 -27.85 -19.22 -1.17
CA GLU A 152 -28.34 -18.16 -0.29
C GLU A 152 -28.26 -18.54 1.19
N VAL A 153 -28.74 -19.72 1.61
CA VAL A 153 -28.64 -20.18 3.02
C VAL A 153 -27.19 -20.40 3.46
N GLU A 154 -26.29 -20.79 2.56
CA GLU A 154 -24.85 -20.83 2.83
C GLU A 154 -24.22 -19.43 2.91
N LEU A 155 -24.67 -18.48 2.08
CA LEU A 155 -24.25 -17.09 2.15
C LEU A 155 -24.78 -16.41 3.41
N GLU A 156 -26.03 -16.65 3.81
CA GLU A 156 -26.61 -16.21 5.07
C GLU A 156 -25.90 -16.83 6.26
N ARG A 157 -25.58 -18.15 6.23
CA ARG A 157 -24.75 -18.78 7.28
C ARG A 157 -23.34 -18.19 7.35
N ARG A 158 -22.69 -17.95 6.22
CA ARG A 158 -21.37 -17.31 6.17
C ARG A 158 -21.41 -15.86 6.61
N ALA A 159 -22.49 -15.13 6.29
CA ALA A 159 -22.73 -13.77 6.77
C ALA A 159 -23.03 -13.75 8.28
N ALA A 160 -23.85 -14.67 8.79
CA ALA A 160 -24.19 -14.81 10.20
C ALA A 160 -22.99 -15.20 11.06
N HIS A 161 -22.19 -16.19 10.63
CA HIS A 161 -20.94 -16.51 11.34
C HIS A 161 -19.92 -15.38 11.25
N LYS A 162 -19.87 -14.64 10.12
CA LYS A 162 -19.02 -13.45 10.05
C LYS A 162 -19.51 -12.34 10.98
N THR A 163 -20.82 -12.07 11.07
CA THR A 163 -21.34 -11.06 12.00
C THR A 163 -21.22 -11.52 13.46
N GLU A 164 -21.29 -12.82 13.74
CA GLU A 164 -20.99 -13.43 15.03
C GLU A 164 -19.51 -13.26 15.40
N ASP A 165 -18.57 -13.54 14.49
CA ASP A 165 -17.14 -13.26 14.66
C ASP A 165 -16.88 -11.76 14.85
N ASP A 166 -17.45 -10.89 14.01
CA ASP A 166 -17.32 -9.44 14.10
C ASP A 166 -17.92 -8.91 15.43
N ILE A 167 -19.05 -9.46 15.89
CA ILE A 167 -19.66 -9.15 17.21
C ILE A 167 -18.73 -9.60 18.33
N THR A 168 -18.27 -10.85 18.37
CA THR A 168 -17.37 -11.27 19.46
C THR A 168 -16.03 -10.52 19.43
N ASN A 169 -15.59 -10.05 18.26
CA ASN A 169 -14.41 -9.19 18.14
C ASN A 169 -14.67 -7.77 18.64
N LEU A 170 -15.86 -7.20 18.40
CA LEU A 170 -16.32 -5.96 19.01
C LEU A 170 -16.50 -6.09 20.53
N GLU A 171 -17.01 -7.21 21.04
CA GLU A 171 -17.10 -7.52 22.48
C GLU A 171 -15.71 -7.62 23.11
N LYS A 172 -14.77 -8.36 22.50
CA LYS A 172 -13.37 -8.41 22.95
C LYS A 172 -12.72 -7.03 22.95
N ALA A 173 -13.01 -6.19 21.95
CA ALA A 173 -12.52 -4.81 21.88
C ALA A 173 -13.17 -3.92 22.96
N LYS A 174 -14.48 -4.12 23.23
CA LYS A 174 -15.22 -3.37 24.25
C LYS A 174 -14.79 -3.76 25.67
N LEU A 175 -14.61 -5.04 25.97
CA LEU A 175 -14.03 -5.52 27.23
C LEU A 175 -12.63 -4.95 27.48
N ARG A 176 -11.79 -4.84 26.43
CA ARG A 176 -10.49 -4.14 26.52
C ARG A 176 -10.65 -2.64 26.79
N GLN A 177 -11.61 -1.98 26.14
CA GLN A 177 -11.92 -0.57 26.38
C GLN A 177 -12.42 -0.35 27.82
N ASP A 178 -13.28 -1.22 28.34
CA ASP A 178 -13.86 -1.10 29.68
C ASP A 178 -12.83 -1.41 30.77
N ALA A 179 -11.95 -2.40 30.57
CA ALA A 179 -10.79 -2.61 31.43
C ALA A 179 -9.84 -1.38 31.43
N LEU A 180 -9.63 -0.76 30.27
CA LEU A 180 -8.85 0.48 30.16
C LEU A 180 -9.55 1.64 30.89
N ILE A 181 -10.86 1.83 30.69
CA ILE A 181 -11.68 2.85 31.37
C ILE A 181 -11.63 2.65 32.88
N LEU A 182 -11.76 1.43 33.39
CA LEU A 182 -11.62 1.12 34.82
C LEU A 182 -10.24 1.50 35.33
N SER A 183 -9.15 1.11 34.65
CA SER A 183 -7.78 1.49 35.05
C SER A 183 -7.54 3.01 35.01
N MET A 184 -8.17 3.71 34.06
CA MET A 184 -8.13 5.17 33.99
C MET A 184 -8.95 5.83 35.09
N GLN A 185 -10.13 5.29 35.44
CA GLN A 185 -10.94 5.77 36.56
C GLN A 185 -10.27 5.52 37.92
N GLU A 186 -9.59 4.39 38.08
CA GLU A 186 -8.75 4.13 39.26
C GLU A 186 -7.57 5.10 39.31
N ARG A 187 -6.86 5.33 38.20
CA ARG A 187 -5.76 6.32 38.20
C ARG A 187 -6.27 7.74 38.46
N ILE A 188 -7.44 8.12 37.92
CA ILE A 188 -8.12 9.40 38.23
C ILE A 188 -8.40 9.49 39.73
N LYS A 189 -9.04 8.49 40.34
CA LYS A 189 -9.28 8.49 41.81
C LYS A 189 -8.00 8.60 42.63
N THR A 190 -6.91 7.93 42.23
CA THR A 190 -5.62 8.10 42.90
C THR A 190 -5.05 9.51 42.72
N LEU A 191 -5.17 10.11 41.54
CA LEU A 191 -4.73 11.49 41.27
C LEU A 191 -5.59 12.54 41.99
N GLU A 192 -6.90 12.31 42.12
CA GLU A 192 -7.83 13.14 42.91
C GLU A 192 -7.48 13.06 44.39
N SER A 193 -7.15 11.87 44.91
CA SER A 193 -6.68 11.69 46.28
C SER A 193 -5.29 12.31 46.51
N GLU A 194 -4.36 12.13 45.56
CA GLU A 194 -3.03 12.77 45.58
C GLU A 194 -3.20 14.31 45.62
N SER A 195 -4.03 14.89 44.74
CA SER A 195 -4.34 16.33 44.73
C SER A 195 -4.95 16.80 46.04
N ALA A 196 -5.96 16.11 46.58
CA ALA A 196 -6.60 16.49 47.83
C ALA A 196 -5.60 16.54 49.01
N THR A 197 -4.68 15.56 49.10
CA THR A 197 -3.62 15.59 50.12
C THR A 197 -2.59 16.70 49.89
N LEU A 198 -2.31 17.07 48.64
CA LEU A 198 -1.42 18.18 48.31
C LEU A 198 -2.07 19.54 48.60
N ASP A 199 -3.37 19.70 48.31
CA ASP A 199 -4.14 20.89 48.64
C ASP A 199 -4.26 21.08 50.16
N GLU A 200 -4.44 20.01 50.93
CA GLU A 200 -4.39 20.04 52.40
C GLU A 200 -2.99 20.40 52.93
N GLN A 201 -1.91 19.83 52.37
CA GLN A 201 -0.53 20.20 52.71
C GLN A 201 -0.24 21.67 52.39
N VAL A 202 -0.69 22.19 51.24
CA VAL A 202 -0.56 23.60 50.86
C VAL A 202 -1.40 24.50 51.76
N GLY A 203 -2.57 24.05 52.22
CA GLY A 203 -3.36 24.72 53.26
C GLY A 203 -2.58 24.85 54.57
N ASN A 204 -2.06 23.75 55.08
CA ASN A 204 -1.27 23.71 56.32
C ASN A 204 0.01 24.57 56.22
N GLN A 205 0.76 24.49 55.12
CA GLN A 205 1.93 25.35 54.89
C GLN A 205 1.56 26.84 54.79
N ARG A 206 0.37 27.19 54.28
CA ARG A 206 -0.12 28.58 54.27
C ARG A 206 -0.47 29.07 55.68
N GLU A 207 -1.00 28.21 56.55
CA GLU A 207 -1.17 28.55 57.97
C GLU A 207 0.16 28.68 58.71
N GLU A 208 1.08 27.74 58.54
CA GLU A 208 2.40 27.79 59.17
C GLU A 208 3.18 29.04 58.73
N THR A 209 3.20 29.35 57.43
CA THR A 209 3.84 30.59 56.94
C THR A 209 3.08 31.87 57.32
N LYS A 210 1.79 31.80 57.67
CA LYS A 210 1.06 32.91 58.28
C LYS A 210 1.50 33.10 59.75
N ARG A 211 1.51 32.03 60.56
CA ARG A 211 1.97 32.06 61.96
C ARG A 211 3.45 32.48 62.08
N ALA A 212 4.29 32.07 61.13
CA ALA A 212 5.68 32.50 61.04
C ALA A 212 5.83 33.98 60.67
N ARG A 213 4.93 34.56 59.87
CA ARG A 213 4.90 36.02 59.61
C ARG A 213 4.36 36.80 60.79
N GLU A 214 3.40 36.27 61.53
CA GLU A 214 2.83 36.88 62.73
C GLU A 214 3.90 36.95 63.83
N THR A 215 4.57 35.83 64.13
CA THR A 215 5.70 35.79 65.08
C THR A 215 6.91 36.63 64.63
N LEU A 216 7.19 36.74 63.33
CA LEU A 216 8.20 37.69 62.82
C LEU A 216 7.76 39.15 63.02
N ALA A 217 6.47 39.48 62.83
CA ALA A 217 5.95 40.83 63.04
C ALA A 217 6.04 41.21 64.53
N ASP A 218 5.63 40.31 65.43
CA ASP A 218 5.76 40.48 66.88
C ASP A 218 7.23 40.67 67.28
N ALA A 219 8.15 39.82 66.78
CA ALA A 219 9.58 39.97 67.03
C ALA A 219 10.16 41.28 66.48
N THR A 220 9.68 41.80 65.34
CA THR A 220 10.08 43.14 64.87
C THR A 220 9.52 44.26 65.74
N SER A 221 8.32 44.11 66.31
CA SER A 221 7.74 45.06 67.27
C SER A 221 8.55 45.10 68.57
N GLU A 222 8.94 43.94 69.11
CA GLU A 222 9.85 43.84 70.25
C GLU A 222 11.23 44.44 69.95
N MET A 223 11.78 44.18 68.75
CA MET A 223 13.05 44.77 68.31
C MET A 223 12.98 46.30 68.22
N GLU A 224 11.87 46.87 67.72
CA GLU A 224 11.65 48.32 67.70
C GLU A 224 11.48 48.90 69.11
N ALA A 225 10.79 48.19 70.01
CA ALA A 225 10.68 48.57 71.43
C ALA A 225 12.05 48.59 72.12
N ILE A 226 12.87 47.56 71.93
CA ILE A 226 14.25 47.49 72.45
C ILE A 226 15.11 48.63 71.87
N VAL A 227 14.92 49.01 70.61
CA VAL A 227 15.60 50.16 69.99
C VAL A 227 15.14 51.50 70.60
N MET A 228 13.84 51.66 70.90
CA MET A 228 13.30 52.80 71.64
C MET A 228 13.89 52.89 73.05
N GLU A 229 13.88 51.80 73.81
CA GLU A 229 14.45 51.73 75.17
C GLU A 229 15.95 52.04 75.16
N LYS A 230 16.71 51.43 74.24
CA LYS A 230 18.14 51.70 74.07
C LYS A 230 18.42 53.17 73.76
N LYS A 231 17.58 53.81 72.93
CA LYS A 231 17.66 55.25 72.62
C LYS A 231 17.34 56.10 73.85
N GLN A 232 16.34 55.73 74.64
CA GLN A 232 15.97 56.39 75.90
C GLN A 232 17.07 56.24 76.96
N LEU A 233 17.64 55.05 77.13
CA LEU A 233 18.78 54.78 78.02
C LEU A 233 20.03 55.57 77.61
N VAL A 234 20.34 55.65 76.31
CA VAL A 234 21.44 56.51 75.81
C VAL A 234 21.17 57.99 76.07
N GLN A 235 19.92 58.46 75.97
CA GLN A 235 19.55 59.83 76.30
C GLN A 235 19.63 60.12 77.81
N GLN A 236 19.18 59.17 78.66
CA GLN A 236 19.35 59.24 80.11
C GLN A 236 20.84 59.25 80.49
N TRP A 237 21.64 58.34 79.96
CA TRP A 237 23.09 58.26 80.21
C TRP A 237 23.82 59.54 79.77
N ARG A 238 23.48 60.11 78.60
CA ARG A 238 23.99 61.43 78.17
C ARG A 238 23.59 62.54 79.15
N SER A 239 22.36 62.53 79.67
CA SER A 239 21.91 63.48 80.69
C SER A 239 22.69 63.32 82.00
N SER A 240 22.90 62.08 82.46
CA SER A 240 23.74 61.76 83.63
C SER A 240 25.20 62.19 83.43
N LEU A 241 25.75 62.02 82.23
CA LEU A 241 27.11 62.42 81.89
C LEU A 241 27.27 63.96 81.89
N ILE A 242 26.30 64.69 81.32
CA ILE A 242 26.24 66.17 81.40
C ILE A 242 26.06 66.61 82.86
N GLY A 243 25.26 65.88 83.65
CA GLY A 243 25.13 66.11 85.09
C GLY A 243 26.43 65.89 85.86
N MET A 244 27.21 64.86 85.51
CA MET A 244 28.52 64.58 86.08
C MET A 244 29.54 65.65 85.67
N GLN A 245 29.57 66.05 84.39
CA GLN A 245 30.43 67.14 83.91
C GLN A 245 30.12 68.45 84.63
N ARG A 246 28.85 68.82 84.80
CA ARG A 246 28.45 70.01 85.57
C ARG A 246 28.87 69.93 87.05
N ARG A 247 28.87 68.74 87.65
CA ARG A 247 29.42 68.52 89.00
C ARG A 247 30.95 68.65 89.01
N GLN A 248 31.65 68.14 88.00
CA GLN A 248 33.11 68.29 87.87
C GLN A 248 33.52 69.75 87.65
N ASP A 249 32.81 70.51 86.80
CA ASP A 249 33.02 71.95 86.64
C ASP A 249 32.70 72.74 87.93
N ALA A 250 31.73 72.30 88.73
CA ALA A 250 31.45 72.89 90.04
C ALA A 250 32.56 72.57 91.06
N VAL A 251 33.01 71.31 91.11
CA VAL A 251 34.14 70.88 91.97
C VAL A 251 35.41 71.65 91.60
N ARG A 252 35.77 71.70 90.31
CA ARG A 252 36.95 72.45 89.86
C ARG A 252 36.86 73.93 90.24
N LYS A 253 35.68 74.56 90.12
CA LYS A 253 35.48 75.94 90.60
C LYS A 253 35.63 76.10 92.11
N THR A 254 35.23 75.11 92.90
CA THR A 254 35.48 75.13 94.36
C THR A 254 36.95 74.84 94.69
N GLU A 255 37.67 74.07 93.88
CA GLU A 255 39.12 73.84 94.02
C GLU A 255 39.93 75.08 93.60
N GLU A 256 39.55 75.74 92.49
CA GLU A 256 40.07 77.03 92.04
C GLU A 256 39.90 78.10 93.14
N ALA A 257 38.69 78.22 93.71
CA ALA A 257 38.41 79.15 94.81
C ALA A 257 39.14 78.77 96.12
N LEU A 258 39.27 77.48 96.44
CA LEU A 258 40.05 77.01 97.59
C LEU A 258 41.54 77.28 97.41
N GLN A 259 42.07 77.20 96.19
CA GLN A 259 43.46 77.54 95.91
C GLN A 259 43.69 79.05 96.03
N GLN A 260 42.79 79.88 95.48
CA GLN A 260 42.82 81.33 95.72
C GLN A 260 42.83 81.67 97.21
N GLN A 261 41.97 81.03 98.02
CA GLN A 261 41.96 81.23 99.47
C GLN A 261 43.24 80.74 100.18
N LYS A 262 43.95 79.73 99.67
CA LYS A 262 45.29 79.36 100.17
C LYS A 262 46.34 80.39 99.78
N ASP A 263 46.28 80.91 98.56
CA ASP A 263 47.21 81.91 98.07
C ASP A 263 47.01 83.25 98.82
N ASP A 264 45.76 83.65 99.08
CA ASP A 264 45.37 84.75 99.97
C ASP A 264 45.91 84.55 101.39
N LEU A 265 45.76 83.34 101.97
CA LEU A 265 46.30 83.01 103.29
C LEU A 265 47.84 83.05 103.30
N LEU A 266 48.52 82.64 102.24
CA LEU A 266 49.98 82.78 102.10
C LEU A 266 50.40 84.24 101.99
N VAL A 267 49.63 85.10 101.31
CA VAL A 267 49.86 86.56 101.33
C VAL A 267 49.71 87.10 102.76
N LEU A 268 48.66 86.74 103.48
CA LEU A 268 48.45 87.14 104.87
C LEU A 268 49.53 86.60 105.82
N GLU A 269 50.06 85.39 105.63
CA GLU A 269 51.20 84.88 106.39
C GLU A 269 52.51 85.63 106.06
N ASN A 270 52.71 86.06 104.81
CA ASN A 270 53.83 86.91 104.43
C ASN A 270 53.70 88.32 105.04
N GLU A 271 52.50 88.90 105.09
CA GLU A 271 52.24 90.15 105.82
C GLU A 271 52.47 90.00 107.33
N ILE A 272 51.94 88.94 107.96
CA ILE A 272 52.14 88.65 109.39
C ILE A 272 53.62 88.42 109.72
N THR A 273 54.39 87.76 108.85
CA THR A 273 55.83 87.58 109.06
C THR A 273 56.62 88.87 108.81
N GLY A 274 56.17 89.74 107.90
CA GLY A 274 56.61 91.13 107.76
C GLY A 274 56.39 91.93 109.04
N PHE A 275 55.15 92.03 109.52
CA PHE A 275 54.85 92.73 110.78
C PHE A 275 55.59 92.14 111.98
N ARG A 276 55.78 90.81 112.07
CA ARG A 276 56.62 90.18 113.11
C ARG A 276 58.10 90.57 112.99
N ARG A 277 58.62 90.83 111.78
CA ARG A 277 59.98 91.34 111.57
C ARG A 277 60.10 92.79 112.03
N ASP A 278 59.12 93.63 111.73
CA ASP A 278 59.12 95.05 112.11
C ASP A 278 58.91 95.23 113.62
N ILE A 279 58.09 94.38 114.25
CA ILE A 279 57.98 94.27 115.72
C ILE A 279 59.33 93.88 116.34
N ARG A 280 60.09 92.95 115.73
CA ARG A 280 61.45 92.63 116.20
C ARG A 280 62.43 93.79 116.02
N ILE A 281 62.38 94.50 114.89
CA ILE A 281 63.24 95.68 114.65
C ILE A 281 62.98 96.74 115.72
N THR A 282 61.71 97.15 115.89
CA THR A 282 61.32 98.12 116.92
C THR A 282 61.61 97.67 118.35
N GLN A 283 61.51 96.37 118.66
CA GLN A 283 62.01 95.81 119.93
C GLN A 283 63.54 95.95 120.09
N THR A 284 64.33 95.71 119.04
CA THR A 284 65.80 95.93 119.08
C THR A 284 66.20 97.41 119.13
N GLU A 285 65.32 98.33 118.72
CA GLU A 285 65.52 99.77 118.88
C GLU A 285 65.13 100.24 120.28
N ASN A 286 64.01 99.77 120.81
CA ASN A 286 63.54 100.10 122.16
C ASN A 286 64.50 99.57 123.25
N THR A 287 65.09 98.38 123.04
CA THR A 287 66.17 97.87 123.93
C THR A 287 67.43 98.73 123.86
N LYS A 288 67.89 99.17 122.68
CA LYS A 288 69.01 100.13 122.56
C LYS A 288 68.72 101.48 123.21
N LEU A 289 67.49 101.97 123.13
CA LEU A 289 67.05 103.18 123.82
C LEU A 289 67.04 102.98 125.35
N THR A 290 66.64 101.81 125.82
CA THR A 290 66.69 101.43 127.25
C THR A 290 68.15 101.33 127.74
N GLU A 291 69.06 100.75 126.95
CA GLU A 291 70.51 100.74 127.21
C GLU A 291 71.14 102.14 127.14
N PHE A 292 70.51 103.10 126.46
CA PHE A 292 70.97 104.48 126.39
C PHE A 292 70.47 105.28 127.59
N MET A 293 69.20 105.09 128.00
CA MET A 293 68.67 105.62 129.25
C MET A 293 69.49 105.13 130.45
N SER A 294 69.76 103.84 130.58
CA SER A 294 70.53 103.32 131.72
C SER A 294 71.99 103.81 131.74
N ARG A 295 72.56 104.25 130.60
CA ARG A 295 73.84 104.95 130.56
C ARG A 295 73.72 106.38 131.09
N ILE A 296 72.70 107.12 130.65
CA ILE A 296 72.40 108.48 131.17
C ILE A 296 72.11 108.45 132.68
N ASP A 297 71.34 107.47 133.16
CA ASP A 297 71.04 107.32 134.60
C ASP A 297 72.33 107.07 135.41
N ASN A 298 73.27 106.27 134.88
CA ASN A 298 74.58 106.09 135.51
C ASN A 298 75.45 107.36 135.46
N GLU A 299 75.41 108.13 134.38
CA GLU A 299 76.09 109.43 134.29
C GLU A 299 75.52 110.45 135.29
N ILE A 300 74.19 110.47 135.48
CA ILE A 300 73.51 111.29 136.51
C ILE A 300 74.00 110.89 137.91
N ILE A 301 74.02 109.60 138.26
CA ILE A 301 74.50 109.10 139.57
C ILE A 301 75.98 109.47 139.81
N ILE A 302 76.80 109.54 138.76
CA ILE A 302 78.20 109.99 138.86
C ILE A 302 78.27 111.51 139.09
N LEU A 303 77.45 112.30 138.40
CA LEU A 303 77.39 113.75 138.55
C LEU A 303 76.83 114.18 139.92
N GLU A 304 75.83 113.49 140.45
CA GLU A 304 75.31 113.69 141.81
C GLU A 304 76.40 113.49 142.87
N ARG A 305 77.16 112.39 142.78
CA ARG A 305 78.32 112.14 143.67
C ARG A 305 79.42 113.20 143.55
N GLN A 306 79.63 113.76 142.36
CA GLN A 306 80.57 114.88 142.18
C GLN A 306 80.03 116.17 142.82
N MET A 307 78.71 116.40 142.76
CA MET A 307 78.05 117.55 143.39
C MET A 307 78.11 117.47 144.92
N ASP A 308 77.87 116.30 145.52
CA ASP A 308 78.07 116.06 146.96
C ASP A 308 79.53 116.35 147.38
N GLY A 309 80.50 115.90 146.59
CA GLY A 309 81.92 116.16 146.80
C GLY A 309 82.33 117.63 146.69
N LEU A 310 81.54 118.46 145.99
CA LEU A 310 81.71 119.91 145.94
C LEU A 310 81.00 120.62 147.11
N LEU A 311 79.85 120.11 147.56
CA LEU A 311 79.15 120.61 148.75
C LEU A 311 79.97 120.41 150.02
N ALA A 312 80.61 119.25 150.19
CA ALA A 312 81.51 119.00 151.32
C ALA A 312 82.68 120.02 151.39
N LYS A 313 83.32 120.30 150.24
CA LYS A 313 84.40 121.30 150.14
C LYS A 313 83.93 122.72 150.42
N LYS A 314 82.69 123.06 150.05
CA LYS A 314 82.07 124.35 150.38
C LYS A 314 81.90 124.51 151.89
N GLU A 315 81.55 123.44 152.62
CA GLU A 315 81.44 123.49 154.08
C GLU A 315 82.78 123.60 154.82
N GLU A 316 83.87 123.03 154.30
CA GLU A 316 85.21 123.28 154.86
C GLU A 316 85.63 124.74 154.65
N ALA A 317 85.38 125.30 153.46
CA ALA A 317 85.72 126.68 153.14
C ALA A 317 84.97 127.71 154.03
N THR A 318 83.69 127.49 154.34
CA THR A 318 82.95 128.39 155.24
C THR A 318 83.43 128.30 156.69
N LYS A 319 83.82 127.11 157.17
CA LYS A 319 84.43 126.92 158.51
C LYS A 319 85.80 127.63 158.61
N ALA A 320 86.58 127.66 157.53
CA ALA A 320 87.85 128.40 157.47
C ALA A 320 87.66 129.93 157.48
N TYR A 321 86.66 130.46 156.76
CA TYR A 321 86.37 131.90 156.71
C TYR A 321 86.03 132.50 158.09
N ALA A 322 85.23 131.77 158.90
CA ALA A 322 84.81 132.23 160.23
C ALA A 322 85.98 132.38 161.24
N LEU A 323 87.11 131.72 161.01
CA LEU A 323 88.33 131.88 161.81
C LEU A 323 89.12 133.14 161.41
N LEU A 324 89.16 133.47 160.12
CA LEU A 324 89.83 134.66 159.59
C LEU A 324 89.13 135.96 159.99
N GLU A 325 87.79 135.99 159.97
CA GLU A 325 86.99 137.15 160.36
C GLU A 325 87.30 137.60 161.80
N LYS A 326 87.57 136.65 162.70
CA LYS A 326 87.92 136.89 164.10
C LYS A 326 89.33 137.49 164.29
N GLY A 327 90.24 137.30 163.33
CA GLY A 327 91.59 137.88 163.35
C GLY A 327 91.62 139.34 162.88
N ILE A 328 90.80 139.68 161.88
CA ILE A 328 90.81 141.02 161.25
C ILE A 328 90.42 142.12 162.25
N ALA A 329 89.51 141.83 163.19
CA ALA A 329 89.12 142.77 164.24
C ALA A 329 90.31 143.28 165.08
N SER A 330 91.29 142.41 165.37
CA SER A 330 92.47 142.77 166.16
C SER A 330 93.44 143.73 165.44
N ALA A 331 93.46 143.72 164.10
CA ALA A 331 94.36 144.55 163.30
C ALA A 331 93.87 146.01 163.15
N ILE A 332 92.60 146.28 163.45
CA ILE A 332 91.98 147.61 163.27
C ILE A 332 92.43 148.60 164.36
N GLU A 333 92.85 148.12 165.54
CA GLU A 333 93.34 148.99 166.61
C GLU A 333 94.77 149.48 166.38
N GLU A 334 95.67 148.63 165.86
CA GLU A 334 97.06 149.00 165.59
C GLU A 334 97.20 150.07 164.50
N ARG A 335 96.35 150.04 163.45
CA ARG A 335 96.44 151.01 162.33
C ARG A 335 96.31 152.46 162.79
N LYS A 336 95.58 152.73 163.89
CA LYS A 336 95.40 154.08 164.45
C LYS A 336 96.70 154.72 164.95
N ALA A 337 97.75 153.94 165.24
CA ALA A 337 99.01 154.44 165.80
C ALA A 337 100.00 154.99 164.75
N VAL A 338 99.87 154.60 163.48
CA VAL A 338 100.92 154.85 162.47
C VAL A 338 100.67 156.11 161.63
N GLU A 339 99.42 156.38 161.23
CA GLU A 339 99.08 157.54 160.38
C GLU A 339 99.37 158.90 161.07
N HIS A 340 99.45 158.94 162.40
CA HIS A 340 99.82 160.15 163.15
C HIS A 340 101.24 160.67 162.84
N LYS A 341 102.10 159.85 162.20
CA LYS A 341 103.45 160.25 161.75
C LYS A 341 103.50 160.81 160.31
N MET A 342 102.47 160.60 159.49
CA MET A 342 102.44 161.09 158.09
C MET A 342 102.27 162.61 157.97
N LYS A 343 101.69 163.28 158.97
CA LYS A 343 101.40 164.73 158.94
C LYS A 343 102.64 165.65 158.97
N GLY A 344 103.86 165.10 159.11
CA GLY A 344 105.05 165.90 159.43
C GLY A 344 106.00 166.26 158.28
N LYS A 345 105.92 165.63 157.09
CA LYS A 345 106.98 165.77 156.06
C LYS A 345 106.55 165.93 154.60
N ALA A 346 105.26 165.98 154.29
CA ALA A 346 104.77 166.15 152.92
C ALA A 346 104.61 167.63 152.46
N ALA A 347 104.89 168.61 153.33
CA ALA A 347 104.75 170.04 153.03
C ALA A 347 105.92 170.65 152.22
N GLU A 348 106.95 169.86 151.91
CA GLU A 348 108.21 170.35 151.30
C GLU A 348 108.31 170.10 149.77
N LEU A 349 107.31 169.46 149.15
CA LEU A 349 107.38 168.98 147.76
C LEU A 349 106.41 169.64 146.78
N SER A 350 105.87 170.82 147.13
CA SER A 350 105.10 171.67 146.20
C SER A 350 105.98 172.64 145.38
N GLU A 351 107.27 172.78 145.72
CA GLU A 351 108.13 173.88 145.24
C GLU A 351 109.00 173.52 144.01
N VAL A 352 108.93 172.26 143.52
CA VAL A 352 109.76 171.77 142.39
C VAL A 352 108.90 171.38 141.17
N GLU A 353 107.83 172.13 140.94
CA GLU A 353 106.92 171.98 139.79
C GLU A 353 107.61 172.24 138.43
N LYS A 354 108.76 172.94 138.41
CA LYS A 354 109.32 173.59 137.20
C LYS A 354 110.81 173.36 136.92
N GLN A 355 111.36 172.21 137.29
CA GLN A 355 112.60 171.68 136.67
C GLN A 355 112.23 170.47 135.79
N ILE A 356 111.61 170.75 134.63
CA ILE A 356 112.27 170.73 133.31
C ILE A 356 112.42 169.28 132.78
N ALA A 357 111.65 168.87 131.77
CA ALA A 357 111.73 169.37 130.39
C ALA A 357 113.14 169.31 129.75
N LYS A 358 114.05 168.46 130.25
CA LYS A 358 115.32 168.13 129.57
C LYS A 358 115.62 166.63 129.40
N HIS A 359 114.96 165.72 130.13
CA HIS A 359 115.16 164.27 129.99
C HIS A 359 114.04 163.55 129.25
N ALA A 360 113.59 164.13 128.13
CA ALA A 360 112.89 163.40 127.08
C ALA A 360 113.88 162.53 126.25
N LYS A 361 114.74 161.74 126.92
CA LYS A 361 115.72 160.85 126.26
C LYS A 361 116.23 159.67 127.13
N ALA A 362 115.30 159.02 127.82
CA ALA A 362 115.39 157.68 128.43
C ALA A 362 114.00 157.39 129.03
N VAL A 363 113.26 156.31 128.76
CA VAL A 363 113.46 155.04 128.02
C VAL A 363 112.01 154.52 127.79
N VAL A 364 111.46 154.18 126.62
CA VAL A 364 111.89 154.12 125.20
C VAL A 364 112.88 153.03 124.78
N ASP A 365 113.52 152.36 125.74
CA ASP A 365 114.27 151.10 125.56
C ASP A 365 113.76 149.97 126.50
N MET A 366 112.57 150.13 127.09
CA MET A 366 111.84 149.11 127.88
C MET A 366 110.31 149.31 127.85
N GLU A 367 109.77 150.24 127.05
CA GLU A 367 109.08 149.78 125.83
C GLU A 367 110.02 149.13 124.80
N ASN A 368 109.48 148.23 123.97
CA ASN A 368 110.14 147.47 122.89
C ASN A 368 110.75 146.09 123.23
N GLU A 369 109.94 145.19 123.81
CA GLU A 369 109.54 143.95 123.10
C GLU A 369 108.47 143.17 123.90
N VAL A 370 107.29 142.97 123.29
CA VAL A 370 106.14 142.20 123.83
C VAL A 370 105.59 142.76 125.16
N LEU A 371 105.32 144.06 125.30
CA LEU A 371 104.30 144.83 124.54
C LEU A 371 104.25 144.59 123.03
N THR A 372 103.12 144.25 122.39
CA THR A 372 101.78 143.84 122.87
C THR A 372 100.92 143.47 121.64
N HIS A 373 99.62 143.21 121.83
CA HIS A 373 98.55 143.65 120.90
C HIS A 373 98.61 143.18 119.43
N LEU A 374 97.99 142.03 119.14
CA LEU A 374 96.78 141.86 118.30
C LEU A 374 96.60 140.35 117.97
N SER A 375 95.41 139.77 117.79
CA SER A 375 94.05 140.17 118.22
C SER A 375 93.02 139.08 117.91
N MET A 376 91.95 139.04 118.72
CA MET A 376 90.51 138.92 118.38
C MET A 376 90.01 138.22 117.08
N GLN A 377 88.79 137.66 117.23
CA GLN A 377 87.71 137.52 116.22
C GLN A 377 87.66 136.32 115.23
N SER A 378 86.76 135.37 115.57
CA SER A 378 85.41 135.24 114.97
C SER A 378 85.18 134.50 113.63
N THR A 379 84.24 133.52 113.66
CA THR A 379 83.24 133.14 112.60
C THR A 379 83.76 132.48 111.29
N LEU A 380 83.00 131.73 110.46
CA LEU A 380 81.55 131.35 110.36
C LEU A 380 81.34 130.10 109.44
N LYS A 381 80.07 129.65 109.29
CA LYS A 381 79.41 129.00 108.11
C LYS A 381 79.34 127.45 107.96
N GLN A 382 78.68 127.03 106.87
CA GLN A 382 77.73 125.92 106.70
C GLN A 382 77.71 125.46 105.22
N GLU A 383 77.60 124.15 104.91
CA GLU A 383 76.85 123.56 103.75
C GLU A 383 77.19 122.07 103.50
N SER A 384 76.24 121.31 102.90
CA SER A 384 76.46 120.19 101.95
C SER A 384 75.15 119.44 101.66
N GLN A 385 74.47 119.72 100.53
CA GLN A 385 73.23 119.02 100.14
C GLN A 385 73.13 118.61 98.66
N GLY A 386 74.19 118.81 97.85
CA GLY A 386 74.13 118.67 96.39
C GLY A 386 74.22 117.24 95.82
N THR A 387 74.79 116.28 96.55
CA THR A 387 75.24 114.98 95.99
C THR A 387 74.14 113.95 95.70
N LEU A 388 72.88 114.21 96.08
CA LEU A 388 71.77 113.26 95.96
C LEU A 388 71.02 113.28 94.61
N HIS A 389 71.26 114.26 93.75
CA HIS A 389 70.48 114.42 92.51
C HIS A 389 70.93 113.50 91.37
N ASP A 390 72.24 113.41 91.11
CA ASP A 390 72.76 112.78 89.90
C ASP A 390 72.67 111.24 89.89
N ILE A 391 72.65 110.62 91.08
CA ILE A 391 72.49 109.17 91.26
C ILE A 391 71.16 108.66 90.68
N ARG A 392 70.10 109.48 90.64
CA ARG A 392 68.80 109.07 90.08
C ARG A 392 68.84 108.91 88.57
N LYS A 393 69.42 109.88 87.84
CA LYS A 393 69.41 109.91 86.35
C LYS A 393 70.08 108.68 85.71
N ILE A 394 71.09 108.10 86.37
CA ILE A 394 71.80 106.92 85.86
C ILE A 394 70.93 105.66 85.94
N LYS A 395 70.06 105.53 86.96
CA LYS A 395 69.24 104.32 87.18
C LYS A 395 68.16 104.10 86.12
N ASP A 396 67.53 105.18 85.64
CA ASP A 396 66.40 105.06 84.72
C ASP A 396 66.85 104.71 83.28
N SER A 397 68.06 105.12 82.88
CA SER A 397 68.65 104.75 81.58
C SER A 397 69.03 103.27 81.48
N ILE A 398 69.26 102.58 82.60
CA ILE A 398 69.64 101.16 82.63
C ILE A 398 68.39 100.29 82.36
N ARG A 399 67.30 100.56 83.09
CA ARG A 399 66.02 99.85 82.97
C ARG A 399 65.44 99.84 81.56
N ALA A 400 65.54 100.97 80.86
CA ALA A 400 65.09 101.09 79.47
C ALA A 400 65.86 100.17 78.49
N LYS A 401 67.11 99.79 78.80
CA LYS A 401 67.91 98.86 78.00
C LYS A 401 67.67 97.39 78.39
N GLU A 402 67.54 97.10 79.68
CA GLU A 402 67.14 95.77 80.19
C GLU A 402 65.81 95.31 79.56
N GLN A 403 64.85 96.23 79.41
CA GLN A 403 63.53 95.92 78.84
C GLN A 403 63.55 95.64 77.32
N GLN A 404 64.52 96.18 76.56
CA GLN A 404 64.71 95.80 75.14
C GLN A 404 65.35 94.42 74.99
N VAL A 405 66.28 94.05 75.89
CA VAL A 405 66.94 92.74 75.86
C VAL A 405 65.93 91.63 76.11
N THR A 406 65.08 91.76 77.14
CA THR A 406 64.10 90.71 77.47
C THR A 406 63.04 90.50 76.38
N GLN A 407 62.70 91.50 75.56
CA GLN A 407 61.82 91.30 74.40
C GLN A 407 62.49 90.47 73.29
N MET A 408 63.73 90.81 72.93
CA MET A 408 64.51 90.05 71.94
C MET A 408 64.78 88.60 72.38
N GLU A 409 65.06 88.38 73.66
CA GLU A 409 65.29 87.03 74.21
C GLU A 409 64.03 86.15 74.14
N ASN A 410 62.84 86.73 74.34
CA ASN A 410 61.57 85.99 74.27
C ASN A 410 61.22 85.54 72.83
N GLU A 411 61.44 86.39 71.82
CA GLU A 411 61.22 85.99 70.42
C GLU A 411 62.21 84.91 69.96
N LEU A 412 63.49 85.05 70.34
CA LEU A 412 64.53 84.10 70.02
C LEU A 412 64.32 82.76 70.76
N ALA A 413 63.83 82.78 72.01
CA ALA A 413 63.39 81.60 72.73
C ALA A 413 62.25 80.86 72.00
N ARG A 414 61.24 81.59 71.51
CA ARG A 414 60.07 80.99 70.83
C ARG A 414 60.45 80.23 69.56
N ILE A 415 61.20 80.85 68.65
CA ILE A 415 61.67 80.21 67.40
C ILE A 415 62.58 79.01 67.71
N ARG A 416 63.35 79.07 68.81
CA ARG A 416 64.22 77.99 69.26
C ARG A 416 63.44 76.83 69.89
N VAL A 417 62.30 77.09 70.54
CA VAL A 417 61.38 76.04 71.01
C VAL A 417 60.72 75.33 69.83
N ASP A 418 60.18 76.04 68.84
CA ASP A 418 59.49 75.42 67.70
C ASP A 418 60.44 74.53 66.87
N THR A 419 61.69 74.97 66.67
CA THR A 419 62.72 74.17 65.99
C THR A 419 63.26 73.02 66.84
N LEU A 420 63.30 73.14 68.17
CA LEU A 420 63.63 72.03 69.07
C LEU A 420 62.48 71.02 69.19
N GLN A 421 61.21 71.43 69.21
CA GLN A 421 60.07 70.49 69.17
C GLN A 421 60.05 69.70 67.86
N SER A 422 60.27 70.35 66.73
CA SER A 422 60.31 69.68 65.43
C SER A 422 61.48 68.69 65.30
N LYS A 423 62.62 68.96 65.94
CA LYS A 423 63.74 68.01 66.01
C LYS A 423 63.49 66.89 67.02
N ALA A 424 63.08 67.24 68.24
CA ALA A 424 62.77 66.28 69.29
C ALA A 424 61.68 65.28 68.87
N TYR A 425 60.68 65.70 68.10
CA TYR A 425 59.66 64.77 67.59
C TYR A 425 60.24 63.73 66.60
N ASN A 426 61.18 64.14 65.74
CA ASN A 426 61.85 63.20 64.83
C ASN A 426 62.87 62.32 65.56
N GLU A 427 63.59 62.88 66.55
CA GLU A 427 64.52 62.13 67.39
C GLU A 427 63.79 61.14 68.30
N THR A 428 62.61 61.45 68.86
CA THR A 428 61.78 60.49 69.60
C THR A 428 61.15 59.44 68.69
N LEU A 429 60.80 59.77 67.44
CA LEU A 429 60.31 58.76 66.49
C LEU A 429 61.42 57.80 66.04
N SER A 430 62.65 58.30 65.86
CA SER A 430 63.83 57.47 65.61
C SER A 430 64.24 56.65 66.83
N ALA A 431 64.13 57.21 68.04
CA ALA A 431 64.44 56.51 69.29
C ALA A 431 63.40 55.41 69.58
N THR A 432 62.10 55.69 69.42
CA THR A 432 61.06 54.67 69.61
C THR A 432 61.14 53.55 68.58
N LEU A 433 61.55 53.81 67.33
CA LEU A 433 61.88 52.74 66.38
C LEU A 433 63.09 51.90 66.86
N ALA A 434 64.20 52.54 67.22
CA ALA A 434 65.39 51.83 67.69
C ALA A 434 65.16 51.07 69.01
N ASP A 435 64.30 51.58 69.90
CA ASP A 435 63.92 50.92 71.14
C ASP A 435 62.85 49.84 70.93
N LEU A 436 61.96 49.95 69.93
CA LEU A 436 61.07 48.85 69.53
C LEU A 436 61.85 47.71 68.85
N GLU A 437 62.88 48.00 68.05
CA GLU A 437 63.79 46.99 67.51
C GLU A 437 64.62 46.33 68.62
N ARG A 438 65.14 47.14 69.57
CA ARG A 438 65.86 46.65 70.75
C ARG A 438 64.95 45.87 71.70
N GLU A 439 63.67 46.23 71.82
CA GLU A 439 62.66 45.45 72.53
C GLU A 439 62.30 44.17 71.78
N LEU A 440 62.23 44.16 70.45
CA LEU A 440 62.02 42.92 69.69
C LEU A 440 63.21 41.97 69.85
N GLN A 441 64.45 42.48 69.87
CA GLN A 441 65.65 41.67 70.15
C GLN A 441 65.74 41.25 71.63
N SER A 442 65.39 42.12 72.59
CA SER A 442 65.40 41.76 74.02
C SER A 442 64.28 40.78 74.36
N ARG A 443 63.08 40.94 73.78
CA ARG A 443 61.97 39.97 73.86
C ARG A 443 62.32 38.67 73.14
N SER A 444 63.02 38.70 72.00
CA SER A 444 63.47 37.46 71.31
C SER A 444 64.51 36.69 72.14
N THR A 445 65.55 37.36 72.63
CA THR A 445 66.55 36.74 73.54
C THR A 445 65.97 36.40 74.91
N MET A 446 64.90 37.07 75.36
CA MET A 446 64.13 36.68 76.54
C MET A 446 63.19 35.52 76.26
N ILE A 447 62.67 35.34 75.04
CA ILE A 447 61.96 34.13 74.61
C ILE A 447 62.92 32.95 74.52
N GLU A 448 64.15 33.12 74.01
CA GLU A 448 65.18 32.07 74.08
C GLU A 448 65.53 31.72 75.53
N LYS A 449 65.78 32.72 76.39
CA LYS A 449 66.00 32.50 77.83
C LYS A 449 64.79 31.84 78.50
N MET A 450 63.57 32.24 78.18
CA MET A 450 62.35 31.60 78.69
C MET A 450 62.13 30.21 78.10
N GLN A 451 62.60 29.88 76.90
CA GLN A 451 62.57 28.51 76.37
C GLN A 451 63.63 27.63 77.04
N VAL A 452 64.82 28.16 77.32
CA VAL A 452 65.85 27.49 78.12
C VAL A 452 65.38 27.32 79.57
N ASP A 453 64.79 28.34 80.17
CA ASP A 453 64.23 28.30 81.52
C ASP A 453 62.91 27.49 81.58
N ILE A 454 62.14 27.33 80.49
CA ILE A 454 61.02 26.37 80.41
C ILE A 454 61.57 24.94 80.34
N ARG A 455 62.64 24.66 79.60
CA ARG A 455 63.29 23.34 79.65
C ARG A 455 63.85 23.07 81.04
N ARG A 456 64.57 24.03 81.63
CA ARG A 456 65.12 23.94 82.99
C ARG A 456 64.04 23.89 84.07
N ARG A 457 62.88 24.54 83.85
CA ARG A 457 61.71 24.46 84.73
C ARG A 457 60.94 23.18 84.54
N ASN A 458 60.88 22.59 83.35
CA ASN A 458 60.37 21.24 83.17
C ASN A 458 61.27 20.22 83.86
N ASP A 459 62.60 20.35 83.75
CA ASP A 459 63.57 19.56 84.52
C ASP A 459 63.45 19.76 86.05
N GLU A 460 63.15 20.99 86.51
CA GLU A 460 62.84 21.26 87.92
C GLU A 460 61.44 20.79 88.32
N ILE A 461 60.47 20.79 87.41
CA ILE A 461 59.11 20.28 87.60
C ILE A 461 59.17 18.76 87.70
N ASP A 462 59.82 18.01 86.82
CA ASP A 462 59.94 16.54 86.93
C ASP A 462 60.64 16.10 88.23
N ARG A 463 61.57 16.91 88.75
CA ARG A 463 62.18 16.71 90.08
C ARG A 463 61.23 17.10 91.21
N LYS A 464 60.52 18.22 91.09
CA LYS A 464 59.57 18.70 92.10
C LYS A 464 58.30 17.88 92.13
N GLN A 465 57.79 17.35 91.02
CA GLN A 465 56.63 16.46 90.92
C GLN A 465 56.87 15.25 91.80
N LYS A 466 58.05 14.62 91.71
CA LYS A 466 58.47 13.51 92.59
C LYS A 466 58.61 13.90 94.07
N GLN A 467 58.80 15.18 94.39
CA GLN A 467 58.74 15.70 95.76
C GLN A 467 57.32 16.15 96.16
N LEU A 468 56.47 16.52 95.20
CA LEU A 468 55.09 16.95 95.36
C LEU A 468 54.17 15.75 95.53
N ASP A 469 54.46 14.61 94.90
CA ASP A 469 53.84 13.31 95.18
C ASP A 469 54.18 12.85 96.61
N GLN A 470 55.43 13.06 97.06
CA GLN A 470 55.87 12.76 98.43
C GLN A 470 55.28 13.73 99.47
N LEU A 471 55.09 15.01 99.13
CA LEU A 471 54.51 16.02 100.01
C LEU A 471 52.98 16.02 100.00
N ASN A 472 52.32 15.69 98.89
CA ASN A 472 50.86 15.50 98.83
C ASN A 472 50.42 14.38 99.77
N HIS A 473 51.16 13.28 99.82
CA HIS A 473 50.88 12.19 100.75
C HIS A 473 51.04 12.59 102.24
N GLN A 474 51.73 13.70 102.52
CA GLN A 474 51.80 14.35 103.84
C GLN A 474 50.74 15.47 103.99
N TYR A 475 50.33 16.12 102.91
CA TYR A 475 49.31 17.17 102.88
C TYR A 475 47.90 16.61 103.04
N GLU A 476 47.61 15.43 102.47
CA GLU A 476 46.36 14.68 102.67
C GLU A 476 46.15 14.33 104.15
N GLN A 477 47.22 14.06 104.91
CA GLN A 477 47.14 13.84 106.36
C GLN A 477 46.84 15.10 107.17
N ILE A 478 47.06 16.30 106.61
CA ILE A 478 46.87 17.59 107.30
C ILE A 478 45.54 18.26 106.89
N LEU A 479 45.13 18.12 105.62
CA LEU A 479 43.81 18.59 105.14
C LEU A 479 42.64 17.87 105.81
N ALA A 480 42.82 16.64 106.27
CA ALA A 480 41.82 15.90 107.05
C ALA A 480 41.59 16.46 108.47
N ALA A 481 42.42 17.41 108.95
CA ALA A 481 42.44 17.82 110.36
C ALA A 481 41.90 19.23 110.65
N ASN A 482 41.79 20.12 109.65
CA ASN A 482 41.36 21.52 109.87
C ASN A 482 40.53 22.05 108.69
N SER A 483 39.25 21.68 108.64
CA SER A 483 38.25 22.28 107.73
C SER A 483 37.02 22.72 108.50
N ASP A 484 37.13 23.85 109.22
CA ASP A 484 35.97 24.69 109.57
C ASP A 484 36.43 26.08 110.03
N MET A 485 36.03 27.11 109.30
CA MET A 485 35.62 28.46 109.77
C MET A 485 35.58 29.46 108.60
N GLN A 486 34.45 30.15 108.45
CA GLN A 486 34.31 31.32 107.58
C GLN A 486 34.67 32.59 108.37
N GLY A 487 35.27 33.61 107.74
CA GLY A 487 35.52 34.88 108.41
C GLY A 487 36.38 35.87 107.60
N GLU A 488 35.74 36.89 107.06
CA GLU A 488 36.31 37.93 106.19
C GLU A 488 37.56 38.62 106.78
N HIS A 489 38.65 38.69 106.01
CA HIS A 489 39.63 39.79 106.08
C HIS A 489 40.33 39.99 104.74
N VAL A 490 39.71 40.79 103.85
CA VAL A 490 40.16 41.00 102.46
C VAL A 490 41.50 41.75 102.40
N GLY A 491 42.59 40.99 102.41
CA GLY A 491 43.95 41.49 102.19
C GLY A 491 44.27 41.71 100.69
N PRO A 492 45.37 42.41 100.35
CA PRO A 492 45.79 42.61 98.97
C PRO A 492 45.97 41.31 98.17
N LEU A 493 46.35 40.21 98.85
CA LEU A 493 46.44 38.89 98.24
C LEU A 493 45.07 38.35 97.81
N GLU A 494 44.01 38.54 98.60
CA GLU A 494 42.64 38.17 98.19
C GLU A 494 42.11 39.07 97.07
N ALA A 495 42.52 40.34 97.01
CA ALA A 495 42.22 41.21 95.86
C ALA A 495 42.89 40.69 94.58
N THR A 496 44.16 40.25 94.66
CA THR A 496 44.84 39.63 93.51
C THR A 496 44.28 38.25 93.16
N ILE A 497 43.92 37.41 94.14
CA ILE A 497 43.25 36.13 93.91
C ILE A 497 41.87 36.37 93.27
N ASN A 498 41.08 37.34 93.71
CA ASN A 498 39.81 37.68 93.06
C ASN A 498 40.00 38.24 91.63
N SER A 499 41.07 38.98 91.35
CA SER A 499 41.38 39.43 89.99
C SER A 499 41.83 38.27 89.08
N LEU A 500 42.63 37.34 89.61
CA LEU A 500 43.08 36.14 88.89
C LEU A 500 41.93 35.14 88.70
N SER A 501 41.08 34.92 89.70
CA SER A 501 39.86 34.10 89.59
C SER A 501 38.87 34.70 88.61
N LYS A 502 38.73 36.05 88.53
CA LYS A 502 37.96 36.69 87.46
C LYS A 502 38.60 36.54 86.09
N ALA A 503 39.93 36.59 85.98
CA ALA A 503 40.64 36.32 84.72
C ALA A 503 40.53 34.85 84.29
N ILE A 504 40.58 33.91 85.23
CA ILE A 504 40.38 32.48 85.02
C ILE A 504 38.93 32.20 84.62
N ALA A 505 37.94 32.79 85.29
CA ALA A 505 36.52 32.65 84.92
C ALA A 505 36.21 33.30 83.56
N ALA A 506 36.83 34.44 83.24
CA ALA A 506 36.74 35.03 81.91
C ALA A 506 37.37 34.11 80.85
N LYS A 507 38.52 33.49 81.14
CA LYS A 507 39.17 32.53 80.22
C LYS A 507 38.47 31.18 80.16
N SER A 508 37.79 30.72 81.21
CA SER A 508 36.95 29.52 81.12
C SER A 508 35.70 29.80 80.30
N SER A 509 35.05 30.96 80.50
CA SER A 509 33.92 31.39 79.66
C SER A 509 34.30 31.59 78.19
N GLU A 510 35.49 32.16 77.92
CA GLU A 510 36.05 32.26 76.56
C GLU A 510 36.32 30.88 75.96
N ASN A 511 36.85 29.94 76.74
CA ASN A 511 37.10 28.56 76.31
C ASN A 511 35.80 27.76 76.11
N GLU A 512 34.78 27.95 76.96
CA GLU A 512 33.44 27.37 76.78
C GLU A 512 32.76 27.94 75.53
N ALA A 513 32.87 29.25 75.27
CA ALA A 513 32.36 29.85 74.04
C ALA A 513 33.08 29.31 72.79
N LEU A 514 34.41 29.14 72.84
CA LEU A 514 35.18 28.51 71.77
C LEU A 514 34.86 27.02 71.60
N GLN A 515 34.54 26.29 72.68
CA GLN A 515 34.08 24.90 72.60
C GLN A 515 32.66 24.79 72.02
N GLN A 516 31.74 25.69 72.40
CA GLN A 516 30.41 25.78 71.81
C GLN A 516 30.48 26.10 70.31
N GLU A 517 31.31 27.07 69.92
CA GLU A 517 31.53 27.42 68.51
C GLU A 517 32.21 26.28 67.74
N TRP A 518 33.19 25.59 68.34
CA TRP A 518 33.78 24.39 67.74
C TRP A 518 32.74 23.27 67.57
N ILE A 519 31.88 23.02 68.56
CA ILE A 519 30.79 22.04 68.45
C ILE A 519 29.78 22.47 67.37
N ARG A 520 29.44 23.76 67.26
CA ARG A 520 28.57 24.29 66.20
C ARG A 520 29.17 24.03 64.81
N LEU A 521 30.42 24.43 64.59
CA LEU A 521 31.14 24.23 63.33
C LEU A 521 31.36 22.75 63.00
N GLN A 522 31.61 21.91 64.01
CA GLN A 522 31.72 20.45 63.85
C GLN A 522 30.36 19.81 63.49
N THR A 523 29.26 20.34 64.04
CA THR A 523 27.89 19.90 63.70
C THR A 523 27.51 20.33 62.29
N GLU A 524 27.83 21.57 61.90
CA GLU A 524 27.64 22.07 60.53
C GLU A 524 28.50 21.29 59.52
N LEU A 525 29.74 20.94 59.86
CA LEU A 525 30.57 20.04 59.04
C LEU A 525 29.90 18.68 58.83
N VAL A 526 29.26 18.12 59.86
CA VAL A 526 28.53 16.84 59.77
C VAL A 526 27.24 16.98 58.95
N THR A 527 26.45 18.05 59.09
CA THR A 527 25.24 18.24 58.28
C THR A 527 25.58 18.50 56.81
N TYR A 528 26.63 19.29 56.51
CA TYR A 528 27.15 19.43 55.15
C TYR A 528 27.68 18.11 54.59
N LYS A 529 28.37 17.29 55.39
CA LYS A 529 28.86 15.97 54.95
C LYS A 529 27.72 15.00 54.65
N ASN A 530 26.67 14.99 55.47
CA ASN A 530 25.48 14.18 55.23
C ASN A 530 24.76 14.65 53.96
N SER A 531 24.50 15.96 53.83
CA SER A 531 23.92 16.54 52.60
C SER A 531 24.74 16.22 51.34
N MET A 532 26.07 16.21 51.43
CA MET A 532 26.96 15.83 50.33
C MET A 532 26.84 14.33 49.97
N ASN A 533 26.58 13.46 50.95
CA ASN A 533 26.27 12.05 50.67
C ASN A 533 24.89 11.91 50.02
N ASP A 534 23.86 12.58 50.54
CA ASP A 534 22.49 12.56 50.00
C ASP A 534 22.47 13.04 48.54
N ILE A 535 23.22 14.10 48.23
CA ILE A 535 23.42 14.63 46.88
C ILE A 535 24.17 13.62 45.98
N ASN A 536 25.21 12.95 46.49
CA ASN A 536 25.92 11.91 45.72
C ASN A 536 25.03 10.70 45.43
N GLU A 537 24.21 10.25 46.37
CA GLU A 537 23.27 9.15 46.17
C GLU A 537 22.19 9.54 45.16
N ALA A 538 21.64 10.76 45.24
CA ALA A 538 20.73 11.29 44.23
C ALA A 538 21.38 11.43 42.84
N ILE A 539 22.67 11.76 42.75
CA ILE A 539 23.43 11.80 41.49
C ILE A 539 23.61 10.40 40.90
N LEU A 540 23.96 9.40 41.71
CA LEU A 540 24.09 8.00 41.27
C LEU A 540 22.74 7.44 40.79
N ASP A 541 21.68 7.72 41.52
CA ASP A 541 20.31 7.29 41.17
C ASP A 541 19.79 8.02 39.91
N ALA A 542 20.17 9.29 39.70
CA ALA A 542 19.94 10.01 38.44
C ALA A 542 20.74 9.42 37.27
N GLN A 543 21.99 9.01 37.47
CA GLN A 543 22.81 8.33 36.45
C GLN A 543 22.24 6.95 36.08
N ALA A 544 21.74 6.18 37.06
CA ALA A 544 21.02 4.94 36.83
C ALA A 544 19.75 5.16 36.00
N LYS A 545 18.94 6.17 36.35
CA LYS A 545 17.74 6.56 35.57
C LYS A 545 18.11 7.01 34.15
N ALA A 546 19.17 7.80 33.98
CA ALA A 546 19.62 8.26 32.67
C ALA A 546 20.09 7.11 31.76
N THR A 547 20.85 6.13 32.29
CA THR A 547 21.29 4.95 31.52
C THR A 547 20.12 4.05 31.13
N ILE A 548 19.16 3.82 32.04
CA ILE A 548 17.91 3.10 31.73
C ILE A 548 17.10 3.83 30.65
N LEU A 549 17.02 5.16 30.70
CA LEU A 549 16.34 5.97 29.68
C LEU A 549 17.05 5.92 28.32
N SER A 550 18.38 5.90 28.28
CA SER A 550 19.11 5.68 27.02
C SER A 550 18.79 4.29 26.46
N GLN A 551 18.92 3.22 27.26
CA GLN A 551 18.60 1.87 26.80
C GLN A 551 17.15 1.73 26.30
N LYS A 552 16.18 2.41 26.93
CA LYS A 552 14.80 2.50 26.43
C LYS A 552 14.71 3.25 25.10
N LYS A 553 15.37 4.41 24.96
CA LYS A 553 15.45 5.18 23.71
C LYS A 553 16.06 4.34 22.59
N ASP A 554 17.15 3.63 22.85
CA ASP A 554 17.89 2.88 21.83
C ASP A 554 17.10 1.65 21.37
N ARG A 555 16.38 0.97 22.28
CA ARG A 555 15.37 -0.05 21.93
C ARG A 555 14.23 0.54 21.10
N LEU A 556 13.67 1.69 21.48
CA LEU A 556 12.59 2.34 20.71
C LEU A 556 13.06 2.77 19.31
N LEU A 557 14.28 3.29 19.17
CA LEU A 557 14.88 3.61 17.87
C LEU A 557 15.08 2.36 17.01
N THR A 558 15.47 1.23 17.60
CA THR A 558 15.59 -0.06 16.91
C THR A 558 14.21 -0.53 16.42
N ASN A 559 13.19 -0.55 17.27
CA ASN A 559 11.82 -0.90 16.90
C ASN A 559 11.25 0.03 15.80
N ILE A 560 11.57 1.34 15.84
CA ILE A 560 11.18 2.30 14.80
C ILE A 560 11.92 2.03 13.48
N SER A 561 13.17 1.59 13.53
CA SER A 561 13.94 1.18 12.35
C SER A 561 13.34 -0.07 11.70
N GLU A 562 13.05 -1.10 12.50
CA GLU A 562 12.37 -2.33 12.06
C GLU A 562 10.98 -2.04 11.49
N GLY A 563 10.17 -1.21 12.17
CA GLY A 563 8.86 -0.78 11.67
C GLY A 563 8.93 -0.05 10.33
N LYS A 564 9.92 0.85 10.15
CA LYS A 564 10.16 1.51 8.85
C LYS A 564 10.57 0.52 7.76
N GLN A 565 11.41 -0.46 8.08
CA GLN A 565 11.82 -1.50 7.13
C GLN A 565 10.64 -2.41 6.74
N GLN A 566 9.77 -2.73 7.70
CA GLN A 566 8.52 -3.47 7.45
C GLN A 566 7.58 -2.66 6.55
N ILE A 567 7.35 -1.36 6.83
CA ILE A 567 6.54 -0.46 5.99
C ILE A 567 7.10 -0.42 4.56
N ALA A 568 8.39 -0.16 4.37
CA ALA A 568 9.01 -0.16 3.05
C ALA A 568 8.89 -1.52 2.32
N SER A 569 8.90 -2.65 3.06
CA SER A 569 8.64 -3.97 2.47
C SER A 569 7.19 -4.17 2.03
N LEU A 570 6.23 -3.56 2.74
CA LEU A 570 4.80 -3.59 2.42
C LEU A 570 4.46 -2.64 1.26
N GLU A 571 5.08 -1.46 1.20
CA GLU A 571 5.01 -0.53 0.07
C GLU A 571 5.55 -1.18 -1.21
N ASN A 572 6.70 -1.86 -1.13
CA ASN A 572 7.26 -2.61 -2.27
C ASN A 572 6.35 -3.77 -2.71
N LYS A 573 5.73 -4.50 -1.78
CA LYS A 573 4.72 -5.55 -2.10
C LYS A 573 3.45 -4.95 -2.72
N SER A 574 2.97 -3.81 -2.21
CA SER A 574 1.83 -3.08 -2.77
C SER A 574 2.12 -2.61 -4.21
N ASN A 575 3.29 -2.02 -4.44
CA ASN A 575 3.74 -1.62 -5.77
C ASN A 575 3.87 -2.82 -6.73
N ALA A 576 4.36 -3.97 -6.25
CA ALA A 576 4.38 -5.21 -7.02
C ALA A 576 2.96 -5.70 -7.36
N MET A 577 2.03 -5.69 -6.41
CA MET A 577 0.62 -6.03 -6.65
C MET A 577 -0.07 -5.04 -7.60
N HIS A 578 0.26 -3.75 -7.57
CA HIS A 578 -0.24 -2.77 -8.54
C HIS A 578 0.35 -2.99 -9.95
N LEU A 579 1.61 -3.42 -10.05
CA LEU A 579 2.22 -3.84 -11.32
C LEU A 579 1.56 -5.12 -11.87
N GLU A 580 1.28 -6.11 -11.02
CA GLU A 580 0.54 -7.32 -11.42
C GLU A 580 -0.90 -6.99 -11.80
N MET A 581 -1.61 -6.15 -11.04
CA MET A 581 -2.97 -5.71 -11.37
C MET A 581 -3.00 -4.96 -12.72
N LYS A 582 -2.00 -4.12 -13.01
CA LYS A 582 -1.84 -3.47 -14.31
C LYS A 582 -1.52 -4.48 -15.43
N ARG A 583 -0.72 -5.52 -15.15
CA ARG A 583 -0.45 -6.63 -16.08
C ARG A 583 -1.71 -7.46 -16.36
N VAL A 584 -2.48 -7.81 -15.33
CA VAL A 584 -3.76 -8.52 -15.47
C VAL A 584 -4.77 -7.68 -16.25
N ASN A 585 -4.91 -6.39 -15.94
CA ASN A 585 -5.80 -5.50 -16.68
C ASN A 585 -5.39 -5.31 -18.15
N THR A 586 -4.08 -5.25 -18.46
CA THR A 586 -3.62 -5.19 -19.85
C THR A 586 -3.82 -6.50 -20.58
N LEU A 587 -3.60 -7.65 -19.94
CA LEU A 587 -3.92 -8.98 -20.51
C LEU A 587 -5.43 -9.16 -20.70
N LEU A 588 -6.26 -8.71 -19.78
CA LEU A 588 -7.73 -8.76 -19.87
C LEU A 588 -8.25 -7.81 -20.97
N SER A 589 -7.62 -6.65 -21.16
CA SER A 589 -7.90 -5.78 -22.32
C SER A 589 -7.49 -6.41 -23.65
N HIS A 590 -6.37 -7.15 -23.71
CA HIS A 590 -5.97 -7.90 -24.92
C HIS A 590 -6.92 -9.07 -25.17
N ASN A 591 -7.32 -9.81 -24.13
CA ASN A 591 -8.25 -10.93 -24.24
C ASN A 591 -9.65 -10.46 -24.69
N ASN A 592 -10.16 -9.37 -24.12
CA ASN A 592 -11.41 -8.74 -24.58
C ASN A 592 -11.30 -8.23 -26.03
N GLY A 593 -10.12 -7.76 -26.46
CA GLY A 593 -9.87 -7.38 -27.85
C GLY A 593 -9.86 -8.59 -28.80
N ALA A 594 -9.17 -9.67 -28.42
CA ALA A 594 -9.14 -10.92 -29.17
C ALA A 594 -10.51 -11.61 -29.21
N GLN A 595 -11.28 -11.58 -28.12
CA GLN A 595 -12.64 -12.11 -28.06
C GLN A 595 -13.60 -11.31 -28.94
N ARG A 596 -13.43 -9.98 -29.05
CA ARG A 596 -14.17 -9.16 -30.02
C ARG A 596 -13.79 -9.52 -31.45
N SER A 597 -12.50 -9.55 -31.78
CA SER A 597 -12.04 -9.99 -33.11
C SER A 597 -12.60 -11.37 -33.47
N ALA A 598 -12.53 -12.34 -32.57
CA ALA A 598 -13.07 -13.68 -32.80
C ALA A 598 -14.61 -13.70 -32.94
N ALA A 599 -15.34 -12.81 -32.26
CA ALA A 599 -16.79 -12.66 -32.44
C ALA A 599 -17.13 -11.98 -33.77
N ASP A 600 -16.35 -10.98 -34.18
CA ASP A 600 -16.48 -10.31 -35.49
C ASP A 600 -16.13 -11.29 -36.62
N ASP A 601 -15.07 -12.07 -36.48
CA ASP A 601 -14.63 -13.14 -37.41
C ASP A 601 -15.70 -14.25 -37.52
N VAL A 602 -16.29 -14.68 -36.39
CA VAL A 602 -17.41 -15.64 -36.38
C VAL A 602 -18.64 -15.05 -37.06
N PHE A 603 -19.01 -13.80 -36.79
CA PHE A 603 -20.15 -13.14 -37.44
C PHE A 603 -19.94 -12.99 -38.95
N LEU A 604 -18.74 -12.66 -39.40
CA LEU A 604 -18.36 -12.63 -40.82
C LEU A 604 -18.43 -14.04 -41.44
N LEU A 605 -17.94 -15.08 -40.74
CA LEU A 605 -18.02 -16.46 -41.20
C LEU A 605 -19.47 -16.95 -41.29
N GLU A 606 -20.31 -16.66 -40.30
CA GLU A 606 -21.75 -16.97 -40.32
C GLU A 606 -22.46 -16.25 -41.47
N SER A 607 -22.18 -14.97 -41.68
CA SER A 607 -22.73 -14.18 -42.80
C SER A 607 -22.33 -14.79 -44.16
N ASP A 608 -21.06 -15.18 -44.32
CA ASP A 608 -20.56 -15.76 -45.56
C ASP A 608 -21.05 -17.22 -45.78
N LEU A 609 -21.26 -17.99 -44.70
CA LEU A 609 -21.93 -19.29 -44.75
C LEU A 609 -23.40 -19.16 -45.12
N VAL A 610 -24.12 -18.18 -44.57
CA VAL A 610 -25.51 -17.87 -44.95
C VAL A 610 -25.58 -17.47 -46.41
N ARG A 611 -24.68 -16.60 -46.89
CA ARG A 611 -24.58 -16.22 -48.32
C ARG A 611 -24.36 -17.44 -49.22
N ARG A 612 -23.40 -18.31 -48.91
CA ARG A 612 -23.15 -19.56 -49.65
C ARG A 612 -24.36 -20.48 -49.63
N LEU A 613 -25.09 -20.56 -48.51
CA LEU A 613 -26.30 -21.35 -48.35
C LEU A 613 -27.46 -20.79 -49.17
N GLU A 614 -27.61 -19.46 -49.28
CA GLU A 614 -28.53 -18.84 -50.23
C GLU A 614 -28.13 -19.09 -51.69
N GLU A 615 -26.84 -19.02 -52.02
CA GLU A 615 -26.32 -19.33 -53.37
C GLU A 615 -26.63 -20.78 -53.74
N LYS A 616 -26.43 -21.75 -52.83
CA LYS A 616 -26.83 -23.15 -53.05
C LYS A 616 -28.35 -23.36 -53.09
N LYS A 617 -29.15 -22.57 -52.37
CA LYS A 617 -30.62 -22.54 -52.55
C LYS A 617 -31.01 -22.01 -53.94
N ARG A 618 -30.34 -20.96 -54.44
CA ARG A 618 -30.57 -20.42 -55.80
C ARG A 618 -30.18 -21.43 -56.88
N GLU A 619 -29.05 -22.11 -56.73
CA GLU A 619 -28.65 -23.21 -57.62
C GLU A 619 -29.66 -24.37 -57.59
N ALA A 620 -30.11 -24.80 -56.41
CA ALA A 620 -31.10 -25.85 -56.26
C ALA A 620 -32.43 -25.50 -56.94
N LEU A 621 -32.96 -24.28 -56.72
CA LEU A 621 -34.17 -23.80 -57.39
C LEU A 621 -34.02 -23.68 -58.92
N GLN A 622 -32.82 -23.36 -59.43
CA GLN A 622 -32.54 -23.38 -60.86
C GLN A 622 -32.48 -24.79 -61.44
N LEU A 623 -31.98 -25.78 -60.68
CA LEU A 623 -31.97 -27.18 -61.07
C LEU A 623 -33.37 -27.79 -61.01
N GLU A 624 -34.14 -27.50 -59.96
CA GLU A 624 -35.55 -27.89 -59.82
C GLU A 624 -36.38 -27.34 -60.99
N LYS A 625 -36.24 -26.05 -61.32
CA LYS A 625 -36.89 -25.48 -62.51
C LYS A 625 -36.46 -26.21 -63.79
N LYS A 626 -35.17 -26.47 -64.01
CA LYS A 626 -34.72 -27.23 -65.19
C LYS A 626 -35.32 -28.65 -65.25
N VAL A 627 -35.50 -29.31 -64.11
CA VAL A 627 -36.18 -30.61 -64.02
C VAL A 627 -37.65 -30.49 -64.40
N ASP A 628 -38.35 -29.43 -63.98
CA ASP A 628 -39.75 -29.20 -64.35
C ASP A 628 -39.92 -28.75 -65.81
N ASP A 629 -39.06 -27.86 -66.33
CA ASP A 629 -38.99 -27.51 -67.76
C ASP A 629 -38.76 -28.80 -68.61
N THR A 630 -37.94 -29.74 -68.12
CA THR A 630 -37.69 -31.04 -68.76
C THR A 630 -38.87 -32.01 -68.62
N ARG A 631 -39.57 -32.04 -67.48
CA ARG A 631 -40.79 -32.84 -67.26
C ARG A 631 -41.93 -32.35 -68.15
N GLN A 632 -42.09 -31.04 -68.30
CA GLN A 632 -43.06 -30.46 -69.23
C GLN A 632 -42.70 -30.83 -70.66
N SER A 633 -41.45 -30.62 -71.09
CA SER A 633 -40.97 -31.05 -72.42
C SER A 633 -41.22 -32.54 -72.69
N LYS A 634 -41.04 -33.41 -71.69
CA LYS A 634 -41.39 -34.83 -71.77
C LYS A 634 -42.90 -35.05 -71.89
N SER A 635 -43.72 -34.32 -71.14
CA SER A 635 -45.18 -34.39 -71.22
C SER A 635 -45.69 -33.99 -72.60
N ASP A 636 -45.16 -32.89 -73.15
CA ASP A 636 -45.51 -32.37 -74.47
C ASP A 636 -45.14 -33.37 -75.58
N VAL A 637 -43.98 -34.04 -75.46
CA VAL A 637 -43.56 -35.13 -76.36
C VAL A 637 -44.44 -36.36 -76.21
N VAL A 638 -44.88 -36.72 -75.00
CA VAL A 638 -45.83 -37.83 -74.79
C VAL A 638 -47.21 -37.50 -75.37
N GLU A 639 -47.69 -36.26 -75.26
CA GLU A 639 -48.94 -35.85 -75.90
C GLU A 639 -48.84 -35.85 -77.44
N GLN A 640 -47.69 -35.46 -77.99
CA GLN A 640 -47.39 -35.59 -79.42
C GLN A 640 -47.38 -37.06 -79.88
N ILE A 641 -46.75 -37.97 -79.11
CA ILE A 641 -46.80 -39.41 -79.40
C ILE A 641 -48.25 -39.92 -79.38
N LEU A 642 -49.03 -39.58 -78.34
CA LEU A 642 -50.45 -39.93 -78.26
C LEU A 642 -51.26 -39.33 -79.42
N ALA A 643 -50.89 -38.15 -79.94
CA ALA A 643 -51.50 -37.58 -81.16
C ALA A 643 -51.16 -38.43 -82.40
N CYS A 644 -49.89 -38.80 -82.59
CA CYS A 644 -49.47 -39.68 -83.68
C CYS A 644 -50.12 -41.07 -83.60
N GLU A 645 -50.26 -41.66 -82.41
CA GLU A 645 -50.98 -42.93 -82.19
C GLU A 645 -52.47 -42.81 -82.56
N ARG A 646 -53.12 -41.69 -82.21
CA ARG A 646 -54.51 -41.41 -82.62
C ARG A 646 -54.64 -41.27 -84.14
N GLU A 647 -53.66 -40.67 -84.82
CA GLU A 647 -53.61 -40.61 -86.29
C GLU A 647 -53.36 -41.98 -86.93
N ILE A 648 -52.45 -42.80 -86.39
CA ILE A 648 -52.21 -44.18 -86.85
C ILE A 648 -53.49 -44.99 -86.75
N MET A 649 -54.15 -45.01 -85.59
CA MET A 649 -55.43 -45.71 -85.37
C MET A 649 -56.55 -45.23 -86.32
N PHE A 650 -56.56 -43.95 -86.67
CA PHE A 650 -57.48 -43.40 -87.68
C PHE A 650 -57.17 -43.92 -89.10
N TRP A 651 -55.89 -43.96 -89.50
CA TRP A 651 -55.47 -44.50 -90.80
C TRP A 651 -55.64 -46.01 -90.90
N GLU A 652 -55.38 -46.78 -89.84
CA GLU A 652 -55.65 -48.21 -89.79
C GLU A 652 -57.14 -48.51 -89.94
N ARG A 653 -58.01 -47.79 -89.22
CA ARG A 653 -59.46 -47.95 -89.36
C ARG A 653 -59.96 -47.60 -90.77
N LYS A 654 -59.35 -46.59 -91.41
CA LYS A 654 -59.63 -46.21 -92.80
C LYS A 654 -59.13 -47.26 -93.81
N LEU A 655 -58.01 -47.93 -93.53
CA LEU A 655 -57.50 -49.07 -94.30
C LEU A 655 -58.37 -50.31 -94.13
N GLN A 656 -58.88 -50.57 -92.92
CA GLN A 656 -59.84 -51.65 -92.65
C GLN A 656 -61.11 -51.46 -93.47
N VAL A 657 -61.73 -50.27 -93.42
CA VAL A 657 -62.93 -49.95 -94.23
C VAL A 657 -62.64 -50.13 -95.72
N ALA A 658 -61.45 -49.74 -96.21
CA ALA A 658 -61.08 -49.96 -97.61
C ALA A 658 -61.02 -51.46 -97.97
N ARG A 659 -60.45 -52.32 -97.12
CA ARG A 659 -60.44 -53.79 -97.30
C ARG A 659 -61.84 -54.39 -97.24
N GLU A 660 -62.68 -53.93 -96.32
CA GLU A 660 -64.08 -54.37 -96.20
C GLU A 660 -64.87 -54.00 -97.48
N THR A 661 -64.63 -52.82 -98.06
CA THR A 661 -65.21 -52.46 -99.36
C THR A 661 -64.62 -53.25 -100.54
N GLU A 662 -63.34 -53.61 -100.50
CA GLU A 662 -62.69 -54.46 -101.53
C GLU A 662 -63.28 -55.87 -101.53
N MET A 663 -63.48 -56.47 -100.35
CA MET A 663 -64.16 -57.76 -100.20
C MET A 663 -65.64 -57.70 -100.62
N ALA A 664 -66.32 -56.56 -100.43
CA ALA A 664 -67.68 -56.34 -100.92
C ALA A 664 -67.78 -56.09 -102.44
N LEU A 665 -66.64 -56.02 -103.16
CA LEU A 665 -66.54 -55.71 -104.59
C LEU A 665 -65.92 -56.84 -105.43
N ASP A 666 -65.88 -58.09 -104.93
CA ASP A 666 -65.32 -59.24 -105.66
C ASP A 666 -66.09 -59.54 -106.98
N PRO A 667 -65.43 -59.47 -108.16
CA PRO A 667 -66.08 -59.71 -109.45
C PRO A 667 -66.35 -61.17 -109.84
N THR A 668 -66.07 -62.17 -109.00
CA THR A 668 -66.28 -63.60 -109.34
C THR A 668 -67.75 -64.01 -109.48
N ILE A 669 -68.68 -63.26 -108.88
CA ILE A 669 -70.13 -63.53 -108.98
C ILE A 669 -70.66 -63.05 -110.35
N GLY A 670 -70.74 -63.96 -111.34
CA GLY A 670 -71.52 -63.73 -112.57
C GLY A 670 -70.92 -64.18 -113.91
N ARG A 671 -69.70 -64.71 -113.96
CA ARG A 671 -68.99 -65.01 -115.24
C ARG A 671 -69.76 -65.89 -116.25
N ALA A 672 -70.66 -66.76 -115.80
CA ALA A 672 -71.33 -67.77 -116.63
C ALA A 672 -72.27 -67.19 -117.72
N GLU A 673 -72.69 -65.93 -117.63
CA GLU A 673 -73.62 -65.34 -118.61
C GLU A 673 -72.94 -64.89 -119.92
N ILE A 674 -71.63 -64.60 -119.89
CA ILE A 674 -70.95 -63.82 -120.94
C ILE A 674 -70.51 -64.63 -122.16
N GLU A 675 -70.32 -65.95 -122.05
CA GLU A 675 -69.70 -66.75 -123.13
C GLU A 675 -70.63 -67.10 -124.31
N LYS A 676 -71.94 -66.98 -124.12
CA LYS A 676 -72.95 -67.62 -125.00
C LYS A 676 -73.35 -66.81 -126.25
N MET A 677 -73.18 -65.48 -126.33
CA MET A 677 -73.41 -64.69 -127.58
C MET A 677 -72.67 -65.27 -128.77
N LYS A 678 -71.44 -65.68 -128.46
CA LYS A 678 -70.36 -65.90 -129.40
C LYS A 678 -70.62 -67.12 -130.28
N LYS A 679 -71.66 -67.89 -129.97
CA LYS A 679 -72.13 -69.08 -130.70
C LYS A 679 -73.42 -68.83 -131.49
N GLU A 680 -74.15 -67.74 -131.22
CA GLU A 680 -75.43 -67.43 -131.86
C GLU A 680 -75.23 -66.62 -133.16
N ILE A 681 -74.30 -65.66 -133.15
CA ILE A 681 -73.91 -64.86 -134.33
C ILE A 681 -73.45 -65.77 -135.48
N THR A 682 -72.71 -66.85 -135.18
CA THR A 682 -72.19 -67.83 -136.16
C THR A 682 -73.27 -68.71 -136.82
N PHE A 683 -74.52 -68.72 -136.33
CA PHE A 683 -75.59 -69.52 -136.94
C PHE A 683 -76.25 -68.83 -138.14
N MET A 684 -76.33 -67.49 -138.16
CA MET A 684 -77.03 -66.76 -139.22
C MET A 684 -76.26 -66.80 -140.55
N GLU A 685 -74.93 -66.83 -140.50
CA GLU A 685 -74.05 -66.90 -141.68
C GLU A 685 -74.22 -68.22 -142.47
N GLN A 686 -74.53 -69.33 -141.79
CA GLN A 686 -74.67 -70.64 -142.43
C GLN A 686 -75.97 -70.79 -143.23
N ARG A 687 -77.02 -70.04 -142.89
CA ARG A 687 -78.36 -70.17 -143.52
C ARG A 687 -78.36 -69.82 -145.01
N MET A 688 -77.45 -68.94 -145.44
CA MET A 688 -77.26 -68.55 -146.84
C MET A 688 -76.78 -69.73 -147.73
N SER A 689 -76.19 -70.78 -147.16
CA SER A 689 -75.56 -71.89 -147.90
C SER A 689 -76.47 -73.07 -148.26
N GLN A 690 -77.73 -73.09 -147.80
CA GLN A 690 -78.60 -74.27 -147.95
C GLN A 690 -79.51 -74.23 -149.20
N LEU A 691 -79.81 -73.04 -149.73
CA LEU A 691 -80.58 -72.85 -150.99
C LEU A 691 -79.92 -73.50 -152.23
N GLN A 692 -78.67 -73.94 -152.14
CA GLN A 692 -77.94 -74.63 -153.22
C GLN A 692 -77.99 -76.16 -153.12
N ARG A 693 -78.73 -76.75 -152.17
CA ARG A 693 -78.79 -78.21 -151.97
C ARG A 693 -80.13 -78.86 -152.37
N GLU A 694 -81.13 -78.05 -152.69
CA GLU A 694 -82.50 -78.48 -153.03
C GLU A 694 -82.59 -79.32 -154.32
N GLN A 695 -81.49 -79.51 -155.07
CA GLN A 695 -81.45 -80.34 -156.29
C GLN A 695 -80.84 -81.75 -156.10
N LYS A 696 -80.11 -82.04 -155.01
CA LYS A 696 -79.80 -83.44 -154.60
C LYS A 696 -80.82 -84.01 -153.62
N PHE A 697 -81.58 -83.12 -153.02
CA PHE A 697 -82.71 -83.32 -152.13
C PHE A 697 -83.56 -84.56 -152.44
N LEU A 698 -84.06 -84.71 -153.67
CA LEU A 698 -85.04 -85.73 -154.05
C LEU A 698 -84.50 -87.19 -154.06
N ILE A 699 -83.21 -87.39 -154.38
CA ILE A 699 -82.57 -88.71 -154.31
C ILE A 699 -82.06 -88.98 -152.89
N GLU A 700 -81.67 -87.93 -152.16
CA GLU A 700 -81.45 -88.06 -150.72
C GLU A 700 -82.75 -88.38 -149.96
N GLU A 701 -83.93 -87.94 -150.39
CA GLU A 701 -85.20 -88.05 -149.63
C GLU A 701 -85.60 -89.49 -149.29
N MET A 702 -85.48 -90.44 -150.22
CA MET A 702 -85.82 -91.85 -149.95
C MET A 702 -84.83 -92.52 -148.97
N GLN A 703 -83.55 -92.12 -148.94
CA GLN A 703 -82.62 -92.58 -147.91
C GLN A 703 -82.81 -91.82 -146.59
N LYS A 704 -83.09 -90.51 -146.68
CA LYS A 704 -83.40 -89.64 -145.53
C LYS A 704 -84.61 -90.13 -144.76
N MET A 705 -85.60 -90.81 -145.34
CA MET A 705 -86.75 -91.32 -144.57
C MET A 705 -86.38 -92.40 -143.55
N ILE A 706 -85.30 -93.17 -143.77
CA ILE A 706 -84.77 -94.10 -142.75
C ILE A 706 -83.91 -93.35 -141.73
N ASP A 707 -83.03 -92.45 -142.19
CA ASP A 707 -82.27 -91.56 -141.30
C ASP A 707 -83.21 -90.65 -140.47
N HIS A 708 -84.42 -90.35 -140.96
CA HIS A 708 -85.47 -89.54 -140.31
C HIS A 708 -85.94 -90.19 -139.02
N ARG A 709 -85.97 -91.53 -138.95
CA ARG A 709 -86.34 -92.28 -137.75
C ARG A 709 -85.34 -92.05 -136.59
N ASP A 710 -84.04 -91.96 -136.88
CA ASP A 710 -83.04 -91.56 -135.87
C ASP A 710 -83.00 -90.04 -135.64
N VAL A 711 -83.28 -89.23 -136.66
CA VAL A 711 -83.39 -87.76 -136.53
C VAL A 711 -84.59 -87.35 -135.68
N ILE A 712 -85.71 -88.09 -135.69
CA ILE A 712 -86.84 -87.87 -134.77
C ILE A 712 -86.41 -88.13 -133.32
N ARG A 713 -85.74 -89.25 -133.04
CA ARG A 713 -85.25 -89.59 -131.68
C ARG A 713 -84.27 -88.55 -131.14
N THR A 714 -83.36 -88.06 -131.98
CA THR A 714 -82.37 -87.03 -131.59
C THR A 714 -82.99 -85.63 -131.46
N LYS A 715 -83.96 -85.25 -132.31
CA LYS A 715 -84.74 -84.01 -132.12
C LYS A 715 -85.60 -84.03 -130.86
N GLY A 716 -86.18 -85.18 -130.50
CA GLY A 716 -86.92 -85.36 -129.25
C GLY A 716 -86.09 -85.01 -128.01
N LYS A 717 -84.84 -85.50 -127.95
CA LYS A 717 -83.89 -85.14 -126.87
C LYS A 717 -83.48 -83.65 -126.92
N ALA A 718 -83.32 -83.06 -128.10
CA ALA A 718 -82.87 -81.67 -128.23
C ALA A 718 -83.90 -80.63 -127.76
N ILE A 719 -85.20 -80.88 -127.97
CA ILE A 719 -86.27 -79.93 -127.63
C ILE A 719 -86.44 -79.76 -126.11
N GLN A 720 -86.18 -80.80 -125.31
CA GLN A 720 -86.28 -80.72 -123.84
C GLN A 720 -85.18 -79.84 -123.20
N ILE A 721 -84.00 -79.75 -123.81
CA ILE A 721 -82.82 -79.11 -123.20
C ILE A 721 -82.75 -77.60 -123.49
N ALA A 722 -83.34 -77.14 -124.60
CA ALA A 722 -83.25 -75.73 -125.05
C ALA A 722 -84.01 -74.73 -124.15
N SER A 723 -84.93 -75.19 -123.30
CA SER A 723 -85.90 -74.32 -122.59
C SER A 723 -85.30 -73.43 -121.47
N HIS A 724 -84.02 -73.58 -121.10
CA HIS A 724 -83.64 -73.33 -119.70
C HIS A 724 -82.69 -72.16 -119.31
N LYS A 725 -81.95 -71.43 -120.19
CA LYS A 725 -81.26 -70.14 -119.85
C LYS A 725 -80.56 -69.38 -121.01
N ASN A 726 -80.83 -68.07 -121.11
CA ASN A 726 -80.31 -67.07 -122.08
C ASN A 726 -78.93 -66.43 -121.74
N LYS A 727 -78.60 -65.30 -122.41
CA LYS A 727 -77.38 -64.41 -122.38
C LYS A 727 -76.10 -65.03 -122.96
N THR A 728 -75.04 -64.28 -123.37
CA THR A 728 -74.93 -62.83 -123.72
C THR A 728 -73.54 -62.11 -123.45
N GLY A 729 -72.63 -61.80 -124.42
CA GLY A 729 -71.28 -61.13 -124.23
C GLY A 729 -70.26 -61.06 -125.44
N ALA A 730 -69.12 -60.30 -125.36
CA ALA A 730 -68.36 -59.73 -126.54
C ALA A 730 -66.78 -59.86 -126.63
N THR A 731 -66.08 -59.08 -127.51
CA THR A 731 -64.86 -59.53 -128.28
C THR A 731 -63.63 -58.57 -128.44
N ARG A 732 -62.42 -59.15 -128.62
CA ARG A 732 -61.10 -58.71 -129.18
C ARG A 732 -60.47 -57.33 -128.87
N LEU A 733 -61.18 -56.20 -128.84
CA LEU A 733 -60.54 -54.86 -128.81
C LEU A 733 -59.80 -54.52 -127.48
N ALA A 734 -59.92 -55.35 -126.45
CA ALA A 734 -59.23 -55.17 -125.17
C ALA A 734 -57.70 -55.40 -125.27
N VAL A 735 -57.25 -56.35 -126.10
CA VAL A 735 -55.89 -56.93 -126.04
C VAL A 735 -54.79 -55.91 -126.37
N GLU A 736 -55.02 -54.99 -127.32
CA GLU A 736 -54.04 -53.96 -127.68
C GLU A 736 -53.93 -52.85 -126.62
N LYS A 737 -55.03 -52.54 -125.91
CA LYS A 737 -55.00 -51.60 -124.78
C LYS A 737 -54.27 -52.17 -123.58
N GLU A 738 -54.36 -53.48 -123.36
CA GLU A 738 -53.66 -54.19 -122.29
C GLU A 738 -52.13 -54.12 -122.47
N ASN A 739 -51.64 -54.35 -123.69
CA ASN A 739 -50.21 -54.35 -123.98
C ASN A 739 -49.55 -52.95 -123.77
N THR A 740 -50.26 -51.87 -124.14
CA THR A 740 -49.79 -50.49 -123.89
C THR A 740 -49.88 -50.07 -122.41
N ARG A 741 -50.74 -50.71 -121.62
CA ARG A 741 -50.83 -50.53 -120.17
C ARG A 741 -49.64 -51.19 -119.45
N LEU A 742 -49.33 -52.44 -119.77
CA LEU A 742 -48.21 -53.19 -119.20
C LEU A 742 -46.86 -52.46 -119.39
N PHE A 743 -46.65 -51.83 -120.55
CA PHE A 743 -45.42 -51.06 -120.82
C PHE A 743 -45.27 -49.79 -119.95
N LYS A 744 -46.40 -49.20 -119.51
CA LYS A 744 -46.39 -48.08 -118.55
C LYS A 744 -46.18 -48.56 -117.12
N GLU A 745 -46.84 -49.66 -116.73
CA GLU A 745 -46.70 -50.26 -115.40
C GLU A 745 -45.26 -50.77 -115.15
N LEU A 746 -44.59 -51.33 -116.17
CA LEU A 746 -43.18 -51.73 -116.10
C LEU A 746 -42.22 -50.55 -115.82
N ASN A 747 -42.45 -49.40 -116.47
CA ASN A 747 -41.64 -48.20 -116.23
C ASN A 747 -41.98 -47.51 -114.90
N ALA A 748 -43.23 -47.58 -114.44
CA ALA A 748 -43.59 -47.16 -113.08
C ALA A 748 -42.86 -48.01 -112.02
N LYS A 749 -42.84 -49.35 -112.17
CA LYS A 749 -42.09 -50.25 -111.28
C LYS A 749 -40.59 -49.97 -111.26
N ARG A 750 -39.99 -49.62 -112.39
CA ARG A 750 -38.57 -49.18 -112.45
C ARG A 750 -38.32 -47.85 -111.73
N LEU A 751 -39.28 -46.93 -111.72
CA LEU A 751 -39.18 -45.67 -110.97
C LEU A 751 -39.39 -45.90 -109.47
N GLU A 752 -40.30 -46.81 -109.07
CA GLU A 752 -40.45 -47.25 -107.68
C GLU A 752 -39.18 -47.91 -107.15
N SER A 753 -38.55 -48.82 -107.92
CA SER A 753 -37.27 -49.44 -107.55
C SER A 753 -36.23 -48.38 -107.24
N ARG A 754 -35.99 -47.43 -108.16
CA ARG A 754 -35.01 -46.34 -107.97
C ARG A 754 -35.33 -45.39 -106.81
N ARG A 755 -36.59 -45.31 -106.35
CA ARG A 755 -36.96 -44.59 -105.12
C ARG A 755 -36.64 -45.42 -103.87
N LYS A 756 -36.87 -46.72 -103.90
CA LYS A 756 -36.45 -47.63 -102.81
C LYS A 756 -34.94 -47.73 -102.70
N ASP A 757 -34.22 -47.80 -103.83
CA ASP A 757 -32.75 -47.78 -103.89
C ASP A 757 -32.15 -46.46 -103.32
N LYS A 758 -32.91 -45.35 -103.38
CA LYS A 758 -32.57 -44.09 -102.70
C LYS A 758 -32.81 -44.17 -101.21
N LEU A 759 -34.02 -44.56 -100.79
CA LEU A 759 -34.39 -44.68 -99.37
C LEU A 759 -33.48 -45.64 -98.61
N ILE A 760 -33.04 -46.74 -99.24
CA ILE A 760 -32.07 -47.68 -98.66
C ILE A 760 -30.68 -47.02 -98.49
N LYS A 761 -30.24 -46.19 -99.44
CA LYS A 761 -28.97 -45.43 -99.30
C LYS A 761 -29.07 -44.31 -98.28
N GLU A 762 -30.23 -43.69 -98.17
CA GLU A 762 -30.52 -42.65 -97.17
C GLU A 762 -30.55 -43.27 -95.76
N SER A 763 -31.18 -44.44 -95.56
CA SER A 763 -31.16 -45.15 -94.27
C SER A 763 -29.80 -45.78 -93.94
N MET A 764 -29.04 -46.28 -94.93
CA MET A 764 -27.65 -46.71 -94.70
C MET A 764 -26.78 -45.52 -94.25
N ALA A 765 -26.91 -44.35 -94.88
CA ALA A 765 -26.17 -43.15 -94.47
C ALA A 765 -26.62 -42.59 -93.10
N GLU A 766 -27.78 -42.99 -92.57
CA GLU A 766 -28.19 -42.71 -91.20
C GLU A 766 -27.62 -43.75 -90.21
N VAL A 767 -27.58 -45.02 -90.58
CA VAL A 767 -26.89 -46.08 -89.81
C VAL A 767 -25.38 -45.83 -89.72
N ASP A 768 -24.74 -45.39 -90.80
CA ASP A 768 -23.31 -45.04 -90.81
C ASP A 768 -23.01 -43.83 -89.90
N ARG A 769 -23.97 -42.89 -89.75
CA ARG A 769 -23.85 -41.76 -88.81
C ARG A 769 -24.03 -42.19 -87.36
N THR A 770 -25.06 -42.98 -87.06
CA THR A 770 -25.29 -43.45 -85.68
C THR A 770 -24.19 -44.42 -85.24
N ALA A 771 -23.62 -45.22 -86.15
CA ALA A 771 -22.39 -45.97 -85.90
C ALA A 771 -21.22 -45.03 -85.55
N ALA A 772 -20.98 -43.97 -86.34
CA ALA A 772 -19.89 -43.02 -86.06
C ALA A 772 -20.09 -42.22 -84.75
N ASP A 773 -21.34 -41.97 -84.32
CA ASP A 773 -21.64 -41.32 -83.03
C ASP A 773 -21.56 -42.30 -81.84
N VAL A 774 -21.87 -43.59 -82.05
CA VAL A 774 -21.55 -44.66 -81.09
C VAL A 774 -20.03 -44.83 -80.96
N ASP A 775 -19.28 -44.86 -82.06
CA ASP A 775 -17.81 -44.92 -82.02
C ASP A 775 -17.21 -43.71 -81.27
N ARG A 776 -17.74 -42.50 -81.50
CA ARG A 776 -17.32 -41.28 -80.75
C ARG A 776 -17.57 -41.42 -79.25
N THR A 777 -18.80 -41.73 -78.87
CA THR A 777 -19.15 -41.87 -77.44
C THR A 777 -18.39 -43.01 -76.77
N GLN A 778 -18.06 -44.08 -77.51
CA GLN A 778 -17.21 -45.16 -77.01
C GLN A 778 -15.73 -44.76 -76.87
N HIS A 779 -15.18 -43.91 -77.74
CA HIS A 779 -13.86 -43.29 -77.55
C HIS A 779 -13.86 -42.28 -76.39
N GLU A 780 -14.94 -41.51 -76.20
CA GLU A 780 -15.09 -40.61 -75.05
C GLU A 780 -15.11 -41.40 -73.74
N ILE A 781 -15.88 -42.49 -73.66
CA ILE A 781 -15.88 -43.43 -72.53
C ILE A 781 -14.48 -43.99 -72.29
N GLN A 782 -13.80 -44.53 -73.30
CA GLN A 782 -12.43 -45.04 -73.15
C GLN A 782 -11.44 -43.97 -72.68
N SER A 783 -11.62 -42.70 -73.10
CA SER A 783 -10.79 -41.58 -72.62
C SER A 783 -11.06 -41.23 -71.15
N LEU A 784 -12.29 -41.43 -70.66
CA LEU A 784 -12.68 -41.23 -69.28
C LEU A 784 -12.23 -42.40 -68.41
N ASP A 785 -12.36 -43.65 -68.89
CA ASP A 785 -11.84 -44.84 -68.22
C ASP A 785 -10.31 -44.74 -68.03
N ALA A 786 -9.57 -44.31 -69.06
CA ALA A 786 -8.13 -44.07 -68.94
C ALA A 786 -7.77 -42.94 -67.95
N GLN A 787 -8.59 -41.89 -67.85
CA GLN A 787 -8.43 -40.85 -66.81
C GLN A 787 -8.76 -41.38 -65.41
N ILE A 788 -9.74 -42.29 -65.30
CA ILE A 788 -10.12 -42.96 -64.05
C ILE A 788 -9.02 -43.92 -63.62
N GLU A 789 -8.38 -44.67 -64.53
CA GLU A 789 -7.22 -45.51 -64.23
C GLU A 789 -6.01 -44.69 -63.78
N ASP A 790 -5.68 -43.57 -64.44
CA ASP A 790 -4.59 -42.69 -64.01
C ASP A 790 -4.88 -42.05 -62.64
N LEU A 791 -6.11 -41.59 -62.39
CA LEU A 791 -6.52 -41.08 -61.08
C LEU A 791 -6.48 -42.16 -59.99
N HIS A 792 -6.88 -43.41 -60.27
CA HIS A 792 -6.70 -44.52 -59.35
C HIS A 792 -5.21 -44.82 -59.10
N GLY A 793 -4.37 -44.75 -60.12
CA GLY A 793 -2.92 -44.88 -60.00
C GLY A 793 -2.29 -43.79 -59.12
N GLN A 794 -2.70 -42.53 -59.30
CA GLN A 794 -2.29 -41.41 -58.46
C GLN A 794 -2.76 -41.58 -57.00
N ILE A 795 -3.99 -42.06 -56.78
CA ILE A 795 -4.52 -42.36 -55.43
C ILE A 795 -3.73 -43.50 -54.77
N ALA A 796 -3.46 -44.59 -55.49
CA ALA A 796 -2.66 -45.72 -54.99
C ALA A 796 -1.21 -45.31 -54.66
N ALA A 797 -0.59 -44.47 -55.50
CA ALA A 797 0.73 -43.90 -55.22
C ALA A 797 0.72 -43.00 -53.97
N ALA A 798 -0.29 -42.15 -53.82
CA ALA A 798 -0.45 -41.29 -52.64
C ALA A 798 -0.73 -42.08 -51.36
N GLN A 799 -1.47 -43.20 -51.46
CA GLN A 799 -1.66 -44.14 -50.34
C GLN A 799 -0.34 -44.81 -49.96
N LYS A 800 0.43 -45.33 -50.93
CA LYS A 800 1.73 -45.99 -50.70
C LYS A 800 2.77 -45.04 -50.11
N GLU A 801 2.79 -43.77 -50.52
CA GLU A 801 3.62 -42.72 -49.89
C GLU A 801 3.14 -42.33 -48.49
N ARG A 802 1.83 -42.28 -48.24
CA ARG A 802 1.29 -42.06 -46.89
C ARG A 802 1.67 -43.20 -45.94
N GLU A 803 1.55 -44.45 -46.38
CA GLU A 803 1.92 -45.64 -45.60
C GLU A 803 3.41 -45.64 -45.27
N ARG A 804 4.27 -45.37 -46.28
CA ARG A 804 5.71 -45.14 -46.07
C ARG A 804 5.99 -44.05 -45.02
N ALA A 805 5.29 -42.92 -45.09
CA ALA A 805 5.45 -41.83 -44.12
C ALA A 805 4.94 -42.19 -42.71
N GLU A 806 3.87 -42.98 -42.59
CA GLU A 806 3.37 -43.50 -41.31
C GLU A 806 4.33 -44.53 -40.70
N ASP A 807 4.93 -45.42 -41.50
CA ASP A 807 5.91 -46.40 -41.04
C ASP A 807 7.28 -45.79 -40.73
N GLU A 808 7.76 -44.80 -41.51
CA GLU A 808 8.90 -43.97 -41.11
C GLU A 808 8.63 -43.27 -39.77
N ARG A 809 7.41 -42.78 -39.55
CA ARG A 809 7.02 -42.10 -38.31
C ARG A 809 6.97 -43.09 -37.13
N ARG A 810 6.43 -44.30 -37.33
CA ARG A 810 6.49 -45.40 -36.36
C ARG A 810 7.93 -45.82 -36.05
N LEU A 811 8.80 -45.92 -37.05
CA LEU A 811 10.21 -46.26 -36.87
C LEU A 811 10.96 -45.16 -36.09
N ARG A 812 10.75 -43.90 -36.45
CA ARG A 812 11.30 -42.74 -35.71
C ARG A 812 10.75 -42.68 -34.28
N GLN A 813 9.47 -42.98 -34.05
CA GLN A 813 8.87 -43.05 -32.72
C GLN A 813 9.43 -44.20 -31.89
N ASN A 814 9.58 -45.40 -32.46
CA ASN A 814 10.19 -46.55 -31.80
C ASN A 814 11.68 -46.31 -31.48
N ASN A 815 12.42 -45.63 -32.35
CA ASN A 815 13.80 -45.25 -32.07
C ASN A 815 13.87 -44.15 -30.98
N LEU A 816 12.95 -43.19 -30.96
CA LEU A 816 12.83 -42.21 -29.88
C LEU A 816 12.46 -42.89 -28.54
N GLN A 817 11.59 -43.90 -28.57
CA GLN A 817 11.24 -44.73 -27.42
C GLN A 817 12.48 -45.45 -26.88
N ARG A 818 13.21 -46.18 -27.74
CA ARG A 818 14.46 -46.88 -27.39
C ARG A 818 15.54 -45.95 -26.84
N LEU A 819 15.66 -44.72 -27.38
CA LEU A 819 16.59 -43.71 -26.85
C LEU A 819 16.17 -43.22 -25.46
N ARG A 820 14.87 -42.98 -25.22
CA ARG A 820 14.34 -42.62 -23.89
C ARG A 820 14.48 -43.76 -22.87
N ASP A 821 14.25 -45.00 -23.28
CA ASP A 821 14.49 -46.18 -22.44
C ASP A 821 15.99 -46.35 -22.13
N GLY A 822 16.86 -45.88 -23.02
CA GLY A 822 18.31 -45.75 -22.79
C GLY A 822 18.66 -44.66 -21.78
N GLU A 823 18.11 -43.45 -21.92
CA GLU A 823 18.25 -42.36 -20.94
C GLU A 823 17.70 -42.73 -19.55
N ALA A 824 16.63 -43.53 -19.50
CA ALA A 824 16.03 -44.05 -18.27
C ALA A 824 16.76 -45.27 -17.68
N GLY A 825 17.76 -45.83 -18.37
CA GLY A 825 18.52 -47.02 -17.93
C GLY A 825 17.73 -48.33 -17.94
N THR A 826 16.55 -48.37 -18.57
CA THR A 826 15.65 -49.53 -18.64
C THR A 826 15.83 -50.37 -19.92
N TYR A 827 16.58 -49.87 -20.89
CA TYR A 827 16.80 -50.55 -22.17
C TYR A 827 17.56 -51.88 -22.03
N ARG A 828 16.89 -53.00 -22.36
CA ARG A 828 17.53 -54.30 -22.59
C ARG A 828 17.93 -54.43 -24.07
N LEU A 829 19.19 -54.80 -24.32
CA LEU A 829 19.58 -55.35 -25.61
C LEU A 829 18.81 -56.66 -25.85
N SER A 830 18.25 -56.83 -27.04
CA SER A 830 17.52 -58.04 -27.43
C SER A 830 18.42 -59.15 -27.97
N CYS A 831 19.64 -58.81 -28.43
CA CYS A 831 20.72 -59.74 -28.75
C CYS A 831 22.07 -59.09 -28.43
N TYR A 832 23.09 -59.91 -28.13
CA TYR A 832 24.48 -59.43 -28.04
C TYR A 832 25.15 -59.46 -29.44
N PRO A 833 26.22 -58.67 -29.68
CA PRO A 833 26.87 -58.60 -31.00
C PRO A 833 27.34 -59.95 -31.55
N GLU A 834 27.71 -60.89 -30.68
CA GLU A 834 28.18 -62.22 -31.05
C GLU A 834 27.03 -63.16 -31.49
N GLU A 835 25.83 -62.96 -30.97
CA GLU A 835 24.62 -63.76 -31.28
C GLU A 835 23.82 -63.18 -32.45
N SER A 836 24.01 -61.89 -32.76
CA SER A 836 23.28 -61.16 -33.81
C SER A 836 23.40 -61.84 -35.19
N ALA A 837 24.57 -62.38 -35.54
CA ALA A 837 24.77 -63.12 -36.79
C ALA A 837 23.96 -64.43 -36.84
N THR A 838 23.82 -65.12 -35.71
CA THR A 838 23.05 -66.38 -35.62
C THR A 838 21.53 -66.15 -35.60
N GLU A 839 21.04 -65.08 -34.97
CA GLU A 839 19.63 -64.69 -35.11
C GLU A 839 19.32 -64.21 -36.53
N ALA A 840 20.19 -63.40 -37.15
CA ALA A 840 20.01 -62.95 -38.52
C ALA A 840 19.93 -64.14 -39.50
N ALA A 841 20.84 -65.12 -39.39
CA ALA A 841 20.81 -66.33 -40.22
C ALA A 841 19.51 -67.13 -40.04
N ARG A 842 19.01 -67.27 -38.80
CA ARG A 842 17.74 -67.95 -38.49
C ARG A 842 16.52 -67.19 -39.01
N LEU A 843 16.55 -65.86 -38.98
CA LEU A 843 15.48 -65.02 -39.53
C LEU A 843 15.46 -65.04 -41.06
N ASP A 844 16.63 -65.05 -41.71
CA ASP A 844 16.76 -65.23 -43.17
C ASP A 844 16.30 -66.63 -43.63
N GLU A 845 16.57 -67.66 -42.83
CA GLU A 845 16.09 -69.01 -43.09
C GLU A 845 14.57 -69.12 -42.91
N GLY A 846 14.01 -68.42 -41.92
CA GLY A 846 12.56 -68.21 -41.78
C GLY A 846 11.93 -67.46 -42.96
N ARG A 847 12.56 -66.37 -43.43
CA ARG A 847 12.14 -65.63 -44.64
C ARG A 847 12.15 -66.54 -45.87
N ARG A 848 13.24 -67.28 -46.10
CA ARG A 848 13.35 -68.22 -47.23
C ARG A 848 12.29 -69.33 -47.19
N ALA A 849 11.95 -69.84 -46.00
CA ALA A 849 10.85 -70.80 -45.85
C ALA A 849 9.48 -70.19 -46.19
N VAL A 850 9.20 -68.95 -45.76
CA VAL A 850 7.95 -68.25 -46.09
C VAL A 850 7.86 -67.94 -47.59
N VAL A 851 8.94 -67.45 -48.21
CA VAL A 851 8.98 -67.19 -49.65
C VAL A 851 8.73 -68.47 -50.44
N GLY A 852 9.37 -69.59 -50.09
CA GLY A 852 9.13 -70.88 -50.76
C GLY A 852 7.66 -71.35 -50.68
N ILE A 853 7.01 -71.18 -49.52
CA ILE A 853 5.58 -71.47 -49.36
C ILE A 853 4.70 -70.55 -50.24
N MET A 854 5.10 -69.29 -50.42
CA MET A 854 4.37 -68.34 -51.27
C MET A 854 4.60 -68.58 -52.76
N GLU A 855 5.80 -69.03 -53.16
CA GLU A 855 6.08 -69.53 -54.51
C GLU A 855 5.23 -70.79 -54.81
N GLU A 856 5.18 -71.76 -53.90
CA GLU A 856 4.32 -72.96 -54.03
C GLU A 856 2.83 -72.60 -54.12
N LEU A 857 2.35 -71.63 -53.34
CA LEU A 857 0.97 -71.14 -53.42
C LEU A 857 0.69 -70.43 -54.75
N SER A 858 1.64 -69.63 -55.27
CA SER A 858 1.49 -68.96 -56.58
C SER A 858 1.44 -69.95 -57.75
N ALA A 859 2.14 -71.09 -57.62
CA ALA A 859 2.11 -72.18 -58.61
C ALA A 859 0.81 -73.01 -58.54
N GLN A 860 0.15 -73.07 -57.38
CA GLN A 860 -1.12 -73.78 -57.20
C GLN A 860 -2.35 -72.93 -57.56
N PHE A 861 -2.28 -71.60 -57.42
CA PHE A 861 -3.39 -70.67 -57.65
C PHE A 861 -2.98 -69.46 -58.51
N PRO A 862 -2.95 -69.61 -59.85
CA PRO A 862 -2.48 -68.56 -60.77
C PRO A 862 -3.22 -67.23 -60.63
N ASP A 863 -4.52 -67.27 -60.34
CA ASP A 863 -5.37 -66.07 -60.21
C ASP A 863 -4.99 -65.17 -59.01
N LEU A 864 -4.23 -65.70 -58.04
CA LEU A 864 -3.71 -64.97 -56.88
C LEU A 864 -2.26 -64.50 -57.06
N ALA A 865 -1.59 -64.85 -58.17
CA ALA A 865 -0.20 -64.52 -58.42
C ALA A 865 0.16 -63.02 -58.27
N PRO A 866 -0.59 -62.02 -58.78
CA PRO A 866 -0.21 -60.61 -58.63
C PRO A 866 -0.24 -60.15 -57.17
N SER A 867 -1.27 -60.53 -56.41
CA SER A 867 -1.39 -60.19 -54.98
C SER A 867 -0.31 -60.89 -54.12
N LEU A 868 0.08 -62.11 -54.49
CA LEU A 868 1.20 -62.81 -53.85
C LEU A 868 2.56 -62.20 -54.21
N GLN A 869 2.73 -61.65 -55.41
CA GLN A 869 3.95 -60.95 -55.81
C GLN A 869 4.15 -59.62 -55.06
N ASP A 870 3.11 -58.80 -54.88
CA ASP A 870 3.20 -57.57 -54.06
C ASP A 870 3.55 -57.88 -52.58
N LEU A 871 3.05 -59.00 -52.04
CA LEU A 871 3.43 -59.48 -50.70
C LEU A 871 4.88 -60.02 -50.66
N MET A 872 5.34 -60.76 -51.68
CA MET A 872 6.75 -61.17 -51.77
C MET A 872 7.70 -59.97 -51.95
N ALA A 873 7.24 -58.87 -52.54
CA ALA A 873 8.01 -57.63 -52.67
C ALA A 873 8.07 -56.76 -51.38
N THR A 874 7.42 -57.18 -50.29
CA THR A 874 7.33 -56.43 -49.03
C THR A 874 7.87 -57.17 -47.80
N ILE A 875 8.47 -58.36 -47.96
CA ILE A 875 9.05 -59.20 -46.89
C ILE A 875 10.56 -58.98 -46.74
#